data_AF-A0A936I6Q3-F1
#
_entry.id   AF-A0A936I6Q3-F1
#
_cell.length_a   1.000
_cell.length_b   1.000
_cell.length_c   1.000
_cell.angle_alpha   90.00
_cell.angle_beta   90.00
_cell.angle_gamma   90.00
#
_symmetry.space_group_name_H-M   'P 1'
#
loop_
_entity.id
_entity.type
_entity.pdbx_description
1 polymer ?
#
loop_
_entity_poly.entity_id
_entity_poly.type
_entity_poly.pdbx_seq_one_letter_code
_entity_poly.pdbx_strand_id
1 'polypeptide(L)'
;MGSPRLSLLALPLLFSSALFAQHYAVDTTWWMTDGPVNDIAEDTLHDRVVLGGEFTRLLPPYPTAHGGVVDINTGIMRDGDVRPDDRVKCVLSDGSGGWYVGGDFLKVAGSFRQHLAHLLADGSLAPWNPVVNGAVNAMAIKGDTLYFGGNFTVVNGQSKSNLAAVRLSTGANVVWGTTLADDVVRTMAIDGGDLFVGGDFTSVSGVTRNRIAVYNTSTHVLTGWTATVGGPVHAFGFEVNVVMIGGDFTTVNGLVRSRLARFDRNTAALQTWNPGPNGTVRCMEVSGANIYIGGDFTMINANERRHLALVHSGGGTSTTWVNNTDAPVHSMRLATNYLLLVGGEFDRVAGDVRHRAAALGTQGAPSPWLRSWAPAGDGTVRCMDVQGSNVFLGGGFDTLGLARARVAMLDNATGAPLPWSGNLNGPVYTIEVTQVRTYFGGSFDSVLTTGALRKNLVSFENGTGALATWAPETDAYVSDLEAHGAWIYVAGTFDQLSGVPCTGFVQIDTSTGGVGPMNVDVNYPHALHLVNDTLYLGGSFNSINGASRNFLGAVKVPSGTLTSFAPYVFAWDHPYGVYRIAHQDSHLYLAGTFGSVNGELRQNFACVNTADGALLDWQFAGGAYSGPMVPGSGVLHMFPLASPYKLRAVDLVSGASTGGSLAANSYAKCVLPAAGEDLLMGGLFTEVGGAPVAHFAKVVVSMEPQLRVILDGPFVAGDSLMHDDLRVAGLIPNTEPYTALGYTHTGGGGGEVAWDSLLFPLGGNAAVDWVLLELRDPQNPATVVASKSAIVQRDGDVVDADGTNLSGFGPDPEGSYYLSVRHRNHLGVMTATPIDLSQRQLIDFAVFSTATYGVNARKLNGGRSTLWSGDVNFNGQVKYAGGSNDRDPILVRIGGTVPNNTVNGYYQEDVNMNGVVKYAGSANDRDPILVNIGGITPNAVRNAQVP
;
A
#
# COMPACT_ATOMS: atom_id res chain seq x y z
N MET A 1 -53.74 -37.36 5.83
CA MET A 1 -53.33 -37.23 7.25
C MET A 1 -52.16 -38.15 7.50
N GLY A 2 -51.29 -37.86 8.48
CA GLY A 2 -50.23 -38.78 8.94
C GLY A 2 -48.91 -38.70 8.16
N SER A 3 -48.02 -37.81 8.59
CA SER A 3 -46.64 -37.73 8.10
C SER A 3 -45.74 -38.81 8.74
N PRO A 4 -44.68 -39.27 8.07
CA PRO A 4 -43.64 -40.07 8.71
C PRO A 4 -42.76 -39.20 9.64
N ARG A 5 -42.08 -39.83 10.60
CA ARG A 5 -40.95 -39.24 11.33
C ARG A 5 -39.75 -40.21 11.36
N LEU A 6 -38.57 -39.62 11.42
CA LEU A 6 -37.28 -40.27 11.21
C LEU A 6 -36.89 -41.21 12.35
N SER A 7 -36.08 -42.22 12.02
CA SER A 7 -35.21 -42.93 12.95
C SER A 7 -33.75 -42.47 12.79
N LEU A 8 -32.95 -42.71 13.82
CA LEU A 8 -31.63 -42.10 14.04
C LEU A 8 -30.50 -42.82 13.28
N LEU A 9 -29.51 -42.07 12.80
CA LEU A 9 -28.17 -42.57 12.46
C LEU A 9 -27.15 -41.43 12.62
N ALA A 10 -25.95 -41.75 13.11
CA ALA A 10 -24.98 -40.77 13.60
C ALA A 10 -23.87 -40.44 12.58
N LEU A 11 -23.35 -39.22 12.64
CA LEU A 11 -22.08 -38.79 12.03
C LEU A 11 -21.10 -38.33 13.13
N PRO A 12 -19.78 -38.39 12.89
CA PRO A 12 -18.77 -38.05 13.90
C PRO A 12 -18.60 -36.54 14.08
N LEU A 13 -18.18 -36.13 15.28
CA LEU A 13 -17.67 -34.80 15.57
C LEU A 13 -16.31 -34.60 14.89
N LEU A 14 -16.24 -33.69 13.92
CA LEU A 14 -14.98 -33.07 13.51
C LEU A 14 -14.74 -31.83 14.39
N PHE A 15 -13.51 -31.64 14.84
CA PHE A 15 -13.11 -30.46 15.59
C PHE A 15 -13.17 -29.21 14.69
N SER A 16 -13.66 -28.11 15.24
CA SER A 16 -13.66 -26.81 14.57
C SER A 16 -12.23 -26.30 14.38
N SER A 17 -11.82 -26.06 13.13
CA SER A 17 -10.70 -25.18 12.83
C SER A 17 -11.01 -23.77 13.33
N ALA A 18 -10.19 -23.22 14.22
CA ALA A 18 -10.28 -21.83 14.60
C ALA A 18 -9.94 -20.94 13.38
N LEU A 19 -10.89 -20.10 12.97
CA LEU A 19 -10.65 -19.06 11.98
C LEU A 19 -9.89 -17.92 12.66
N PHE A 20 -8.66 -17.66 12.21
CA PHE A 20 -7.91 -16.47 12.62
C PHE A 20 -8.34 -15.29 11.76
N ALA A 21 -8.81 -14.21 12.37
CA ALA A 21 -8.87 -12.92 11.70
C ALA A 21 -7.44 -12.35 11.62
N GLN A 22 -6.95 -12.05 10.42
CA GLN A 22 -5.86 -11.09 10.29
C GLN A 22 -6.42 -9.71 10.62
N HIS A 23 -5.78 -9.01 11.55
CA HIS A 23 -6.00 -7.58 11.66
C HIS A 23 -4.99 -6.87 10.78
N TYR A 24 -5.43 -5.71 10.37
CA TYR A 24 -4.85 -4.90 9.33
C TYR A 24 -4.32 -3.63 10.07
N ALA A 25 -3.32 -2.89 9.58
CA ALA A 25 -2.43 -1.96 10.32
C ALA A 25 -2.18 -0.37 10.00
N VAL A 26 -2.22 0.67 10.92
CA VAL A 26 -1.68 2.12 11.07
C VAL A 26 -0.32 2.57 11.78
N ASP A 27 0.58 3.38 11.17
CA ASP A 27 1.88 3.99 11.65
C ASP A 27 2.17 5.43 11.11
N THR A 28 1.97 6.47 11.91
CA THR A 28 2.28 7.92 11.69
C THR A 28 3.07 8.51 10.47
N THR A 29 4.11 7.85 9.98
CA THR A 29 5.47 8.30 10.32
C THR A 29 6.26 9.05 9.25
N TRP A 30 5.82 9.13 8.00
CA TRP A 30 6.50 9.90 6.94
C TRP A 30 5.74 11.16 6.54
N TRP A 31 6.16 11.78 5.45
CA TRP A 31 6.65 13.16 5.49
C TRP A 31 5.59 14.24 5.29
N MET A 32 5.22 15.10 6.26
CA MET A 32 4.15 16.10 6.18
C MET A 32 4.52 17.28 5.26
N THR A 33 4.40 17.17 3.94
CA THR A 33 4.82 18.23 3.02
C THR A 33 3.69 18.66 1.90
N ASP A 34 3.35 19.95 1.49
CA ASP A 34 2.51 20.59 0.34
C ASP A 34 2.30 20.14 -1.18
N GLY A 35 1.10 19.70 -1.61
CA GLY A 35 0.32 19.85 -2.90
C GLY A 35 -0.03 18.65 -3.94
N PRO A 36 -1.02 18.72 -4.90
CA PRO A 36 -1.37 17.77 -6.06
C PRO A 36 -0.35 17.04 -7.04
N VAL A 37 -0.36 15.69 -7.06
CA VAL A 37 0.56 14.69 -7.71
C VAL A 37 0.16 14.14 -9.08
N ASN A 38 0.41 12.88 -9.57
CA ASN A 38 -0.05 12.16 -10.81
C ASN A 38 0.99 11.12 -11.43
N ASP A 39 0.89 9.80 -11.18
CA ASP A 39 1.44 8.51 -11.76
C ASP A 39 2.85 7.88 -11.60
N ILE A 40 2.95 6.72 -10.91
CA ILE A 40 4.12 5.90 -10.45
C ILE A 40 4.04 4.60 -11.20
N ALA A 41 5.18 3.95 -11.23
CA ALA A 41 5.40 2.56 -11.43
C ALA A 41 6.81 2.16 -10.87
N GLU A 42 7.30 0.90 -10.88
CA GLU A 42 8.11 0.35 -9.75
C GLU A 42 9.06 -0.88 -10.08
N ASP A 43 10.34 -0.93 -9.60
CA ASP A 43 11.48 -1.82 -10.03
C ASP A 43 11.66 -3.12 -9.25
N THR A 44 11.30 -4.23 -9.88
CA THR A 44 11.43 -5.60 -9.34
C THR A 44 12.84 -6.06 -9.00
N LEU A 45 13.88 -5.27 -9.29
CA LEU A 45 15.21 -5.82 -9.52
C LEU A 45 16.34 -5.26 -8.63
N HIS A 46 16.20 -4.11 -7.94
CA HIS A 46 17.28 -3.56 -7.10
C HIS A 46 16.92 -2.66 -5.88
N ASP A 47 15.70 -2.16 -5.76
CA ASP A 47 15.18 -1.40 -4.60
C ASP A 47 15.10 0.17 -4.46
N ARG A 48 14.95 1.04 -5.49
CA ARG A 48 14.71 2.52 -5.33
C ARG A 48 13.48 3.08 -6.06
N VAL A 49 13.01 4.30 -5.67
CA VAL A 49 11.58 4.76 -5.73
C VAL A 49 11.28 6.18 -6.25
N VAL A 50 11.07 6.39 -7.54
CA VAL A 50 10.78 7.73 -8.17
C VAL A 50 9.38 8.29 -7.82
N LEU A 51 8.94 9.53 -8.22
CA LEU A 51 7.96 10.42 -7.49
C LEU A 51 7.22 11.64 -8.21
N GLY A 52 6.48 12.60 -7.52
CA GLY A 52 5.39 13.47 -8.16
C GLY A 52 4.72 14.87 -7.68
N GLY A 53 4.09 15.80 -8.52
CA GLY A 53 3.06 16.90 -8.29
C GLY A 53 2.96 18.38 -8.88
N GLU A 54 2.40 19.40 -8.22
CA GLU A 54 2.05 20.82 -8.65
C GLU A 54 2.62 22.06 -7.78
N PHE A 55 3.72 21.93 -6.99
CA PHE A 55 4.15 22.51 -5.64
C PHE A 55 4.86 23.93 -5.39
N THR A 56 5.31 24.24 -4.10
CA THR A 56 6.09 25.47 -3.62
C THR A 56 7.63 25.49 -3.17
N ARG A 57 8.16 25.24 -1.92
CA ARG A 57 9.66 25.40 -1.54
C ARG A 57 10.28 24.85 -0.17
N LEU A 58 11.52 24.26 -0.11
CA LEU A 58 11.91 23.02 0.70
C LEU A 58 12.19 22.93 2.21
N LEU A 59 11.63 21.82 2.77
CA LEU A 59 11.92 21.19 4.07
C LEU A 59 12.24 19.67 3.98
N PRO A 60 13.40 19.18 4.49
CA PRO A 60 14.70 19.83 4.61
C PRO A 60 15.83 19.06 3.85
N PRO A 61 16.86 19.76 3.35
CA PRO A 61 16.90 21.08 2.71
C PRO A 61 17.71 21.02 1.40
N TYR A 62 17.07 21.20 0.24
CA TYR A 62 17.38 20.36 -0.92
C TYR A 62 16.52 20.83 -2.11
N PRO A 63 17.02 21.29 -3.27
CA PRO A 63 16.15 21.59 -4.40
C PRO A 63 16.07 20.44 -5.44
N THR A 64 14.84 19.98 -5.66
CA THR A 64 14.23 19.51 -6.92
C THR A 64 13.00 20.31 -7.04
N ALA A 65 13.06 21.58 -7.46
CA ALA A 65 12.08 22.10 -8.41
C ALA A 65 11.76 20.87 -9.17
N HIS A 66 10.56 20.34 -8.93
CA HIS A 66 9.73 19.26 -9.41
C HIS A 66 9.99 17.73 -9.66
N GLY A 67 10.81 16.96 -8.94
CA GLY A 67 11.14 15.52 -9.20
C GLY A 67 11.27 14.57 -7.98
N GLY A 68 12.00 13.46 -8.12
CA GLY A 68 13.00 12.99 -7.12
C GLY A 68 13.29 11.47 -7.08
N VAL A 69 14.44 11.06 -6.47
CA VAL A 69 14.76 9.63 -6.10
C VAL A 69 15.12 9.40 -4.49
N VAL A 70 14.16 8.13 -2.79
CA VAL A 70 14.36 7.41 -1.47
C VAL A 70 14.37 5.93 -1.91
N ASP A 71 15.06 5.09 -1.20
CA ASP A 71 15.13 3.66 -1.50
C ASP A 71 14.12 3.01 -0.55
N ILE A 72 13.37 1.96 -0.96
CA ILE A 72 12.42 1.38 0.00
C ILE A 72 13.13 0.89 1.26
N ASN A 73 14.41 0.54 1.09
CA ASN A 73 15.31 -0.01 2.07
C ASN A 73 16.41 1.00 2.52
N THR A 74 16.82 2.04 1.75
CA THR A 74 17.95 2.97 2.09
C THR A 74 17.73 4.44 2.54
N GLY A 75 17.21 5.52 1.82
CA GLY A 75 16.72 6.97 2.17
C GLY A 75 17.32 8.50 2.61
N ILE A 76 18.45 9.37 2.53
CA ILE A 76 19.93 9.81 2.13
C ILE A 76 20.83 9.56 0.78
N MET A 77 20.91 10.44 -0.29
CA MET A 77 21.18 10.14 -1.76
C MET A 77 22.25 10.96 -2.58
N ARG A 78 21.86 11.57 -3.72
CA ARG A 78 22.50 11.65 -5.05
C ARG A 78 22.56 13.08 -5.62
N ASP A 79 22.99 13.13 -6.88
CA ASP A 79 22.91 14.26 -7.80
C ASP A 79 22.67 13.68 -9.22
N GLY A 80 21.59 14.08 -9.93
CA GLY A 80 20.93 13.16 -10.90
C GLY A 80 21.01 13.47 -12.39
N ASP A 81 19.84 13.58 -13.05
CA ASP A 81 19.54 13.77 -14.49
C ASP A 81 18.33 14.69 -14.76
N VAL A 82 17.87 14.83 -15.99
CA VAL A 82 17.53 16.10 -16.69
C VAL A 82 16.12 16.76 -16.72
N ARG A 83 15.70 17.44 -17.81
CA ARG A 83 15.55 18.93 -17.72
C ARG A 83 14.37 19.78 -18.42
N PRO A 84 13.05 19.41 -18.50
CA PRO A 84 11.79 20.22 -18.76
C PRO A 84 11.61 21.73 -18.27
N ASP A 85 10.37 22.26 -18.00
CA ASP A 85 10.02 23.62 -17.41
C ASP A 85 8.67 24.00 -16.62
N ASP A 86 7.75 23.09 -16.14
CA ASP A 86 6.58 23.32 -15.18
C ASP A 86 5.73 21.97 -14.94
N ARG A 87 4.49 21.87 -14.33
CA ARG A 87 3.44 20.77 -13.93
C ARG A 87 3.30 19.28 -14.52
N VAL A 88 3.38 18.06 -13.91
CA VAL A 88 3.78 16.80 -14.72
C VAL A 88 3.15 15.35 -14.58
N LYS A 89 1.95 15.05 -15.06
CA LYS A 89 1.08 13.89 -14.68
C LYS A 89 1.28 12.31 -14.96
N CYS A 90 2.34 11.54 -15.36
CA CYS A 90 2.31 9.98 -15.40
C CYS A 90 3.48 9.06 -15.93
N VAL A 91 3.55 7.70 -15.71
CA VAL A 91 4.67 6.69 -15.98
C VAL A 91 4.47 5.09 -15.66
N LEU A 92 4.94 4.07 -16.50
CA LEU A 92 5.09 2.52 -16.58
C LEU A 92 6.43 1.80 -17.31
N SER A 93 6.70 0.43 -17.60
CA SER A 93 8.02 -0.46 -17.49
C SER A 93 8.73 -1.37 -18.66
N ASP A 94 10.11 -1.42 -18.82
CA ASP A 94 10.95 -1.93 -20.01
C ASP A 94 11.66 -3.29 -20.09
N GLY A 95 12.91 -3.40 -19.62
CA GLY A 95 13.78 -4.56 -19.81
C GLY A 95 15.23 -4.35 -20.30
N SER A 96 15.72 -3.15 -20.64
CA SER A 96 17.16 -2.87 -20.91
C SER A 96 17.65 -1.53 -20.33
N GLY A 97 16.78 -0.83 -19.65
CA GLY A 97 16.97 0.43 -18.99
C GLY A 97 16.43 1.63 -19.79
N GLY A 98 15.10 1.84 -19.86
CA GLY A 98 14.61 3.11 -20.40
C GLY A 98 13.13 3.68 -20.46
N TRP A 99 12.98 4.97 -20.09
CA TRP A 99 11.83 5.88 -19.81
C TRP A 99 10.89 6.62 -20.84
N TYR A 100 9.73 6.09 -21.25
CA TYR A 100 8.74 6.78 -22.13
C TYR A 100 7.84 8.02 -21.61
N VAL A 101 8.16 9.09 -20.74
CA VAL A 101 7.36 10.18 -19.90
C VAL A 101 6.71 11.62 -20.26
N GLY A 102 5.38 11.81 -20.26
CA GLY A 102 4.50 12.81 -20.95
C GLY A 102 4.09 14.29 -20.69
N GLY A 103 2.84 14.84 -20.71
CA GLY A 103 2.54 16.25 -20.27
C GLY A 103 1.55 17.31 -20.79
N ASP A 104 2.02 18.55 -20.63
CA ASP A 104 1.37 19.85 -20.80
C ASP A 104 2.50 20.92 -21.04
N PHE A 105 3.73 20.47 -21.37
CA PHE A 105 5.05 21.14 -21.35
C PHE A 105 5.72 21.70 -22.59
N LEU A 106 6.44 22.85 -22.65
CA LEU A 106 7.09 23.61 -23.79
C LEU A 106 8.58 23.35 -24.34
N LYS A 107 9.53 22.45 -23.95
CA LYS A 107 10.80 22.04 -24.75
C LYS A 107 11.30 20.58 -24.48
N VAL A 108 12.40 20.00 -25.05
CA VAL A 108 13.23 18.75 -24.78
C VAL A 108 14.74 18.71 -24.35
N ALA A 109 15.70 19.25 -25.11
CA ALA A 109 17.18 19.21 -24.96
C ALA A 109 18.03 19.92 -26.10
N GLY A 110 17.65 21.02 -26.82
CA GLY A 110 18.28 22.29 -27.37
C GLY A 110 17.78 23.06 -28.66
N SER A 111 16.53 23.06 -29.13
CA SER A 111 16.20 22.77 -30.55
C SER A 111 14.79 23.16 -31.09
N PHE A 112 13.94 22.21 -31.58
CA PHE A 112 12.48 22.07 -31.38
C PHE A 112 12.13 20.57 -31.01
N ARG A 113 11.18 20.22 -30.10
CA ARG A 113 10.51 18.92 -29.72
C ARG A 113 9.31 19.35 -28.95
N GLN A 114 8.26 18.58 -29.01
CA GLN A 114 6.99 19.01 -28.49
C GLN A 114 6.37 17.75 -27.82
N HIS A 115 5.16 17.81 -27.29
CA HIS A 115 4.28 16.86 -26.59
C HIS A 115 4.47 15.31 -26.51
N LEU A 116 5.65 14.69 -26.65
CA LEU A 116 6.12 13.29 -26.35
C LEU A 116 7.68 13.38 -26.58
N ALA A 117 8.50 12.71 -25.79
CA ALA A 117 9.92 12.81 -25.47
C ALA A 117 10.51 11.38 -25.16
N HIS A 118 11.45 11.10 -24.21
CA HIS A 118 12.11 9.78 -23.82
C HIS A 118 13.21 9.94 -22.72
N LEU A 119 13.78 8.92 -22.04
CA LEU A 119 15.05 9.00 -21.22
C LEU A 119 15.78 7.63 -20.96
N LEU A 120 17.03 7.45 -21.37
CA LEU A 120 17.86 6.22 -21.19
C LEU A 120 18.47 5.85 -19.79
N ALA A 121 19.36 4.85 -19.75
CA ALA A 121 20.21 4.37 -18.64
C ALA A 121 21.45 5.20 -18.15
N ASP A 122 21.72 6.44 -18.60
CA ASP A 122 22.83 7.32 -18.13
C ASP A 122 22.70 8.92 -18.18
N GLY A 123 21.54 9.62 -18.11
CA GLY A 123 21.34 11.12 -18.31
C GLY A 123 21.29 12.13 -19.63
N SER A 124 21.48 11.72 -22.36
CA SER A 124 21.49 12.54 -23.66
C SER A 124 20.65 11.99 -24.82
N LEU A 125 19.91 12.94 -25.39
CA LEU A 125 18.76 12.87 -26.30
C LEU A 125 18.84 11.92 -27.50
N ALA A 126 17.68 11.51 -28.06
CA ALA A 126 17.48 10.95 -29.41
C ALA A 126 16.30 11.37 -30.34
N PRO A 127 16.36 11.21 -31.68
CA PRO A 127 15.38 11.70 -32.67
C PRO A 127 13.94 11.13 -32.94
N TRP A 128 13.27 10.33 -32.11
CA TRP A 128 11.80 10.00 -32.15
C TRP A 128 10.93 11.31 -32.20
N ASN A 129 9.74 11.41 -32.87
CA ASN A 129 9.19 12.70 -33.41
C ASN A 129 7.70 13.03 -33.90
N PRO A 130 6.56 12.30 -34.09
CA PRO A 130 5.28 12.96 -34.52
C PRO A 130 5.02 14.34 -33.86
N VAL A 131 4.63 15.39 -34.62
CA VAL A 131 4.72 16.86 -34.32
C VAL A 131 3.45 17.69 -33.90
N VAL A 132 2.78 17.29 -32.82
CA VAL A 132 1.55 17.66 -32.05
C VAL A 132 1.50 19.18 -31.33
N ASN A 133 0.65 19.70 -30.36
CA ASN A 133 0.10 21.11 -29.97
C ASN A 133 -1.09 21.41 -28.85
N GLY A 134 -2.22 20.65 -28.53
CA GLY A 134 -3.35 20.75 -27.44
C GLY A 134 -3.70 20.02 -25.99
N ALA A 135 -3.34 18.78 -25.44
CA ALA A 135 -3.55 18.09 -24.04
C ALA A 135 -2.94 16.64 -23.62
N VAL A 136 -2.06 16.29 -22.59
CA VAL A 136 -1.48 14.88 -22.31
C VAL A 136 -1.39 14.34 -20.84
N ASN A 137 -1.48 13.01 -20.43
CA ASN A 137 -1.67 12.32 -19.09
C ASN A 137 -1.92 10.69 -18.79
N ALA A 138 -1.42 9.53 -19.38
CA ALA A 138 -1.44 8.10 -18.80
C ALA A 138 -0.65 6.87 -19.44
N MET A 139 -0.06 5.82 -18.75
CA MET A 139 0.75 4.73 -19.48
C MET A 139 0.68 3.15 -19.36
N ALA A 140 1.38 2.29 -20.18
CA ALA A 140 1.35 0.76 -20.20
C ALA A 140 2.26 -0.14 -21.16
N ILE A 141 2.30 -1.51 -21.06
CA ILE A 141 3.09 -2.58 -21.82
C ILE A 141 2.39 -3.82 -22.61
N LYS A 142 1.82 -3.76 -23.85
CA LYS A 142 1.66 -4.91 -24.85
C LYS A 142 1.72 -4.60 -26.38
N GLY A 143 2.24 -5.53 -27.22
CA GLY A 143 1.51 -5.91 -28.46
C GLY A 143 2.22 -6.70 -29.56
N ASP A 144 2.95 -6.03 -30.43
CA ASP A 144 4.30 -5.75 -30.03
C ASP A 144 4.57 -4.36 -29.35
N THR A 145 3.59 -3.63 -28.73
CA THR A 145 3.29 -2.27 -29.17
C THR A 145 2.45 -1.14 -28.39
N LEU A 146 3.11 -0.12 -27.82
CA LEU A 146 2.84 1.22 -27.16
C LEU A 146 1.61 2.14 -27.43
N TYR A 147 0.35 1.72 -27.47
CA TYR A 147 -0.83 2.59 -27.78
C TYR A 147 -0.99 3.89 -26.96
N PHE A 148 -1.50 5.06 -27.40
CA PHE A 148 -1.65 6.30 -26.54
C PHE A 148 -3.06 6.98 -26.63
N GLY A 149 -3.36 8.16 -26.07
CA GLY A 149 -4.69 8.79 -25.84
C GLY A 149 -4.55 10.16 -25.17
N GLY A 150 -5.30 11.30 -25.40
CA GLY A 150 -5.22 12.68 -24.73
C GLY A 150 -6.15 13.90 -25.07
N ASN A 151 -5.87 15.12 -24.63
CA ASN A 151 -6.69 16.35 -24.89
C ASN A 151 -6.14 17.29 -26.01
N PHE A 152 -5.65 16.76 -27.17
CA PHE A 152 -5.23 17.50 -28.40
C PHE A 152 -6.25 18.61 -28.93
N THR A 153 -6.06 19.19 -30.14
CA THR A 153 -6.83 20.28 -30.81
C THR A 153 -6.58 20.32 -32.35
N VAL A 154 -5.78 21.28 -32.88
CA VAL A 154 -5.33 21.50 -34.29
C VAL A 154 -4.39 20.38 -34.77
N VAL A 155 -3.87 20.29 -36.03
CA VAL A 155 -2.70 19.39 -36.39
C VAL A 155 -2.07 19.34 -37.85
N ASN A 156 -2.74 19.64 -38.98
CA ASN A 156 -2.26 19.43 -40.38
C ASN A 156 -1.76 17.98 -40.79
N GLY A 157 -2.65 17.15 -41.35
CA GLY A 157 -2.49 15.70 -41.60
C GLY A 157 -3.78 14.83 -41.44
N GLN A 158 -3.71 13.52 -41.12
CA GLN A 158 -4.74 12.54 -40.69
C GLN A 158 -5.83 13.12 -39.77
N SER A 159 -7.13 13.20 -40.11
CA SER A 159 -8.15 13.86 -39.26
C SER A 159 -8.47 13.25 -37.87
N LYS A 160 -7.42 12.99 -37.11
CA LYS A 160 -7.13 11.84 -36.30
C LYS A 160 -7.69 12.04 -34.91
N SER A 161 -8.85 12.69 -34.80
CA SER A 161 -9.33 13.21 -33.55
C SER A 161 -9.21 12.10 -32.52
N ASN A 162 -8.23 12.32 -31.69
CA ASN A 162 -8.26 11.78 -30.40
C ASN A 162 -7.62 10.37 -30.21
N LEU A 163 -8.27 9.26 -29.84
CA LEU A 163 -7.55 8.04 -29.31
C LEU A 163 -6.80 7.28 -30.38
N ALA A 164 -5.63 6.64 -30.13
CA ALA A 164 -4.64 6.36 -31.20
C ALA A 164 -3.40 5.50 -30.85
N ALA A 165 -2.58 5.39 -31.90
CA ALA A 165 -1.56 4.42 -32.16
C ALA A 165 -0.28 4.98 -32.92
N VAL A 166 0.83 4.21 -33.04
CA VAL A 166 2.09 4.13 -33.89
C VAL A 166 2.88 2.73 -33.85
N ARG A 167 4.24 2.54 -33.81
CA ARG A 167 5.18 1.33 -33.66
C ARG A 167 6.70 1.67 -33.41
N LEU A 168 7.46 0.92 -32.58
CA LEU A 168 8.68 1.34 -31.81
C LEU A 168 9.80 1.88 -32.61
N SER A 169 9.95 1.35 -33.78
CA SER A 169 11.13 1.52 -34.56
C SER A 169 10.99 2.67 -35.56
N THR A 170 9.76 3.12 -35.86
CA THR A 170 9.48 3.97 -37.02
C THR A 170 8.97 5.42 -36.83
N GLY A 171 7.70 5.75 -37.07
CA GLY A 171 7.14 7.03 -36.74
C GLY A 171 5.64 7.40 -36.86
N ALA A 172 4.82 6.84 -37.76
CA ALA A 172 3.42 7.32 -37.92
C ALA A 172 2.39 6.21 -38.25
N ASN A 173 1.11 6.42 -37.95
CA ASN A 173 -0.13 5.82 -38.49
C ASN A 173 -0.30 4.34 -38.94
N VAL A 174 -1.02 3.52 -38.19
CA VAL A 174 -1.89 2.37 -38.55
C VAL A 174 -3.28 2.66 -38.04
N VAL A 175 -3.95 3.52 -38.77
CA VAL A 175 -5.23 3.19 -39.39
C VAL A 175 -6.18 2.43 -38.47
N TRP A 176 -6.41 2.89 -37.26
CA TRP A 176 -7.58 2.57 -36.47
C TRP A 176 -8.53 3.75 -36.70
N GLY A 177 -9.25 3.69 -37.82
CA GLY A 177 -10.57 4.32 -38.01
C GLY A 177 -10.70 5.82 -37.74
N THR A 178 -11.97 6.23 -37.57
CA THR A 178 -12.46 7.50 -38.15
C THR A 178 -13.76 8.12 -37.57
N THR A 179 -13.71 9.37 -37.07
CA THR A 179 -14.79 10.29 -36.59
C THR A 179 -15.70 9.93 -35.40
N LEU A 180 -15.77 10.80 -34.39
CA LEU A 180 -15.45 10.11 -33.18
C LEU A 180 -15.99 10.57 -31.81
N ALA A 181 -16.50 11.80 -31.51
CA ALA A 181 -16.99 12.34 -30.17
C ALA A 181 -16.44 13.71 -29.66
N ASP A 182 -16.46 13.96 -28.33
CA ASP A 182 -16.73 15.27 -27.69
C ASP A 182 -16.10 15.69 -26.31
N ASP A 183 -15.63 14.82 -25.38
CA ASP A 183 -15.22 15.23 -23.98
C ASP A 183 -13.91 14.56 -23.43
N VAL A 184 -13.29 14.75 -22.25
CA VAL A 184 -11.80 14.53 -22.10
C VAL A 184 -11.23 13.29 -21.31
N VAL A 185 -11.10 12.10 -21.95
CA VAL A 185 -10.75 10.69 -21.51
C VAL A 185 -9.46 10.56 -20.68
N ARG A 186 -9.08 9.52 -19.85
CA ARG A 186 -7.86 9.63 -18.98
C ARG A 186 -6.75 8.47 -18.60
N THR A 187 -6.69 7.14 -18.94
CA THR A 187 -5.92 6.02 -18.22
C THR A 187 -5.12 4.86 -18.97
N MET A 188 -4.09 4.14 -18.44
CA MET A 188 -3.61 2.78 -18.92
C MET A 188 -2.74 1.77 -18.01
N ALA A 189 -2.73 0.40 -18.30
CA ALA A 189 -1.92 -0.91 -18.04
C ALA A 189 -2.61 -2.33 -17.60
N ILE A 190 -2.29 -3.66 -17.92
CA ILE A 190 -3.04 -4.97 -17.48
C ILE A 190 -2.58 -6.52 -17.27
N ASP A 191 -1.64 -7.25 -17.88
CA ASP A 191 -1.64 -8.77 -18.07
C ASP A 191 -2.82 -9.52 -18.78
N GLY A 192 -4.11 -9.43 -18.44
CA GLY A 192 -5.13 -10.52 -18.68
C GLY A 192 -5.56 -11.04 -20.11
N GLY A 193 -6.87 -11.16 -20.42
CA GLY A 193 -7.40 -11.90 -21.61
C GLY A 193 -8.75 -11.50 -22.29
N ASP A 194 -9.72 -10.79 -21.68
CA ASP A 194 -10.88 -10.18 -22.41
C ASP A 194 -11.22 -8.71 -22.00
N LEU A 195 -10.99 -7.75 -22.92
CA LEU A 195 -10.45 -6.33 -22.91
C LEU A 195 -11.05 -5.20 -21.92
N PHE A 196 -10.61 -3.89 -21.69
CA PHE A 196 -11.02 -2.72 -20.74
C PHE A 196 -10.18 -1.35 -20.39
N VAL A 197 -10.38 -0.08 -20.90
CA VAL A 197 -9.93 1.27 -20.28
C VAL A 197 -10.89 2.50 -20.01
N GLY A 198 -10.51 3.79 -19.89
CA GLY A 198 -11.54 4.87 -19.91
C GLY A 198 -11.21 6.36 -19.66
N GLY A 199 -12.23 7.19 -19.37
CA GLY A 199 -12.26 8.63 -19.62
C GLY A 199 -13.60 9.39 -19.36
N ASP A 200 -14.08 10.33 -20.21
CA ASP A 200 -15.31 11.19 -20.17
C ASP A 200 -16.51 11.06 -21.20
N PHE A 201 -16.95 9.88 -21.71
CA PHE A 201 -17.87 9.68 -22.88
C PHE A 201 -19.15 10.51 -23.05
N THR A 202 -19.30 11.08 -24.28
CA THR A 202 -20.62 11.34 -24.92
C THR A 202 -20.82 11.03 -26.45
N SER A 203 -19.86 10.80 -27.39
CA SER A 203 -20.19 10.56 -28.86
C SER A 203 -19.36 9.61 -29.86
N VAL A 204 -18.71 8.45 -29.52
CA VAL A 204 -17.99 7.53 -30.51
C VAL A 204 -18.94 7.08 -31.55
N SER A 205 -18.44 6.91 -32.77
CA SER A 205 -18.93 6.00 -33.82
C SER A 205 -20.44 5.66 -33.95
N GLY A 206 -21.45 6.39 -33.45
CA GLY A 206 -22.88 5.97 -33.53
C GLY A 206 -23.86 6.61 -32.52
N VAL A 207 -24.63 5.79 -31.76
CA VAL A 207 -25.45 6.25 -30.60
C VAL A 207 -25.28 5.41 -29.29
N THR A 208 -25.07 6.10 -28.16
CA THR A 208 -25.17 5.75 -26.69
C THR A 208 -24.34 4.65 -26.04
N ARG A 209 -23.62 5.01 -24.97
CA ARG A 209 -23.28 4.22 -23.78
C ARG A 209 -22.21 4.96 -22.94
N ASN A 210 -22.04 4.66 -21.65
CA ASN A 210 -21.16 5.45 -20.79
C ASN A 210 -20.28 4.67 -19.75
N ARG A 211 -19.57 5.27 -18.77
CA ARG A 211 -18.20 4.97 -18.25
C ARG A 211 -17.37 3.72 -18.59
N ILE A 212 -17.81 2.50 -18.92
CA ILE A 212 -16.90 1.31 -19.06
C ILE A 212 -17.30 0.18 -20.21
N ALA A 213 -16.62 -0.23 -21.36
CA ALA A 213 -17.07 -1.13 -22.56
C ALA A 213 -16.51 -2.56 -22.81
N VAL A 214 -15.84 -2.94 -23.98
CA VAL A 214 -14.72 -3.96 -24.24
C VAL A 214 -14.40 -4.45 -25.69
N TYR A 215 -13.33 -5.28 -25.94
CA TYR A 215 -12.67 -6.00 -27.13
C TYR A 215 -11.88 -7.31 -26.69
N ASN A 216 -11.65 -8.33 -27.53
CA ASN A 216 -10.83 -9.61 -27.52
C ASN A 216 -9.40 -9.55 -28.10
N THR A 217 -8.55 -10.58 -28.36
CA THR A 217 -7.19 -10.41 -29.00
C THR A 217 -6.97 -10.64 -30.51
N SER A 218 -5.87 -10.13 -31.07
CA SER A 218 -5.28 -10.41 -32.39
C SER A 218 -5.95 -9.69 -33.56
N THR A 219 -7.28 -9.68 -33.63
CA THR A 219 -8.09 -9.12 -34.72
C THR A 219 -8.99 -7.92 -34.31
N HIS A 220 -8.49 -6.67 -34.27
CA HIS A 220 -9.04 -5.44 -33.62
C HIS A 220 -10.57 -5.21 -33.68
N VAL A 221 -11.16 -4.38 -32.81
CA VAL A 221 -12.62 -4.09 -32.67
C VAL A 221 -13.26 -4.93 -31.50
N LEU A 222 -14.57 -4.78 -31.24
CA LEU A 222 -15.25 -4.28 -30.04
C LEU A 222 -16.48 -5.12 -29.48
N THR A 223 -17.21 -4.78 -28.40
CA THR A 223 -18.13 -5.74 -27.68
C THR A 223 -19.39 -5.25 -26.88
N GLY A 224 -20.20 -6.14 -26.26
CA GLY A 224 -21.70 -6.22 -26.09
C GLY A 224 -22.65 -5.20 -25.37
N TRP A 225 -23.05 -5.48 -24.11
CA TRP A 225 -24.25 -5.11 -23.26
C TRP A 225 -24.24 -3.79 -22.37
N THR A 226 -24.47 -3.81 -21.02
CA THR A 226 -24.72 -2.63 -20.10
C THR A 226 -24.53 -2.81 -18.53
N ALA A 227 -24.14 -1.75 -17.76
CA ALA A 227 -24.02 -1.62 -16.26
C ALA A 227 -23.83 -0.17 -15.64
N THR A 228 -24.78 0.39 -14.83
CA THR A 228 -25.82 1.42 -15.25
C THR A 228 -25.91 2.91 -14.63
N VAL A 229 -24.97 3.89 -14.76
CA VAL A 229 -24.74 5.05 -13.77
C VAL A 229 -23.76 6.24 -14.06
N GLY A 230 -24.02 7.55 -13.85
CA GLY A 230 -23.23 8.64 -14.49
C GLY A 230 -22.22 9.62 -13.86
N GLY A 231 -21.06 9.80 -14.52
CA GLY A 231 -20.08 10.89 -14.31
C GLY A 231 -18.67 10.37 -14.27
N PRO A 232 -17.62 11.09 -13.84
CA PRO A 232 -16.28 10.54 -13.93
C PRO A 232 -15.71 9.36 -13.16
N VAL A 233 -14.62 8.92 -13.74
CA VAL A 233 -13.72 7.91 -13.24
C VAL A 233 -12.25 8.42 -13.24
N HIS A 234 -11.23 7.65 -12.82
CA HIS A 234 -9.80 7.99 -12.83
C HIS A 234 -8.71 6.80 -12.77
N ALA A 235 -8.87 5.45 -12.87
CA ALA A 235 -7.71 4.45 -12.77
C ALA A 235 -7.82 3.12 -13.52
N PHE A 236 -6.96 2.06 -13.34
CA PHE A 236 -7.27 0.66 -12.86
C PHE A 236 -6.11 -0.33 -12.32
N GLY A 237 -6.21 -1.69 -12.12
CA GLY A 237 -5.25 -2.62 -11.38
C GLY A 237 -5.67 -4.13 -11.06
N PHE A 238 -4.91 -5.24 -10.85
CA PHE A 238 -5.49 -6.66 -10.88
C PHE A 238 -5.26 -7.76 -9.75
N GLU A 239 -6.12 -8.77 -9.51
CA GLU A 239 -5.86 -10.04 -8.75
C GLU A 239 -6.61 -11.29 -9.32
N VAL A 240 -6.75 -12.49 -8.72
CA VAL A 240 -7.44 -13.62 -9.42
C VAL A 240 -8.98 -13.47 -9.58
N ASN A 241 -9.43 -13.34 -10.84
CA ASN A 241 -10.77 -13.60 -11.41
C ASN A 241 -11.94 -12.67 -11.05
N VAL A 242 -11.72 -11.37 -10.99
CA VAL A 242 -12.72 -10.38 -10.59
C VAL A 242 -12.54 -9.14 -11.47
N VAL A 243 -12.19 -7.91 -11.01
CA VAL A 243 -11.71 -6.71 -11.78
C VAL A 243 -11.86 -5.30 -11.21
N MET A 244 -11.24 -4.90 -10.07
CA MET A 244 -11.28 -3.58 -9.31
C MET A 244 -12.11 -2.34 -9.80
N ILE A 245 -12.35 -1.20 -9.11
CA ILE A 245 -12.68 0.18 -9.69
C ILE A 245 -12.29 1.40 -8.80
N GLY A 246 -12.89 2.59 -8.97
CA GLY A 246 -12.43 3.89 -8.42
C GLY A 246 -13.20 5.09 -8.94
N GLY A 247 -13.34 6.22 -8.20
CA GLY A 247 -14.31 7.33 -8.48
C GLY A 247 -14.13 8.74 -7.83
N ASP A 248 -15.03 9.69 -8.19
CA ASP A 248 -15.73 10.77 -7.39
C ASP A 248 -17.25 10.63 -7.56
N PHE A 249 -17.65 9.41 -7.84
CA PHE A 249 -19.04 9.13 -8.10
C PHE A 249 -19.96 9.64 -7.02
N THR A 250 -21.12 10.11 -7.41
CA THR A 250 -22.39 9.75 -6.81
C THR A 250 -22.65 8.23 -6.74
N THR A 251 -22.63 7.47 -7.85
CA THR A 251 -23.35 6.16 -7.93
C THR A 251 -22.78 5.08 -8.87
N VAL A 252 -22.93 3.76 -8.58
CA VAL A 252 -22.40 2.65 -9.42
C VAL A 252 -23.39 1.52 -9.63
N ASN A 253 -23.79 1.28 -10.86
CA ASN A 253 -24.99 0.57 -11.23
C ASN A 253 -26.30 1.22 -10.66
N GLY A 254 -26.43 1.70 -9.40
CA GLY A 254 -27.58 2.57 -9.02
C GLY A 254 -27.92 2.97 -7.54
N LEU A 255 -28.14 1.99 -6.63
CA LEU A 255 -28.48 1.94 -5.15
C LEU A 255 -27.83 2.95 -4.17
N VAL A 256 -27.02 2.50 -3.17
CA VAL A 256 -26.10 3.25 -2.29
C VAL A 256 -24.86 2.41 -1.95
N ARG A 257 -23.69 3.06 -1.80
CA ARG A 257 -22.51 2.81 -0.94
C ARG A 257 -21.44 3.81 -1.37
N SER A 258 -20.17 3.53 -1.16
CA SER A 258 -19.09 4.35 -1.63
C SER A 258 -18.09 3.57 -2.43
N ARG A 259 -17.31 4.34 -3.13
CA ARG A 259 -15.91 4.44 -2.98
C ARG A 259 -15.05 3.15 -2.81
N LEU A 260 -15.42 1.92 -3.21
CA LEU A 260 -14.72 0.87 -4.07
C LEU A 260 -15.63 -0.39 -4.11
N ALA A 261 -15.48 -1.31 -5.06
CA ALA A 261 -16.28 -2.53 -5.24
C ALA A 261 -15.47 -3.73 -5.74
N ARG A 262 -16.09 -4.87 -6.14
CA ARG A 262 -15.64 -5.75 -7.25
C ARG A 262 -16.54 -5.77 -8.60
N PHE A 263 -16.31 -6.47 -9.76
CA PHE A 263 -17.13 -6.98 -10.96
C PHE A 263 -16.29 -8.26 -11.43
N ASP A 264 -16.79 -9.34 -12.08
CA ASP A 264 -16.22 -10.75 -12.12
C ASP A 264 -15.23 -11.06 -13.25
N ARG A 265 -14.55 -12.21 -13.29
CA ARG A 265 -13.92 -12.67 -14.56
C ARG A 265 -14.95 -12.87 -15.68
N ASN A 266 -16.01 -13.67 -15.47
CA ASN A 266 -16.87 -14.11 -16.58
C ASN A 266 -18.39 -14.27 -16.25
N THR A 267 -18.92 -13.85 -15.08
CA THR A 267 -20.26 -14.25 -14.59
C THR A 267 -21.26 -13.11 -14.24
N ALA A 268 -21.41 -12.13 -15.14
CA ALA A 268 -22.52 -11.17 -15.27
C ALA A 268 -22.93 -10.18 -14.14
N ALA A 269 -22.69 -10.37 -12.83
CA ALA A 269 -23.50 -9.68 -11.80
C ALA A 269 -22.87 -9.36 -10.40
N LEU A 270 -23.50 -8.42 -9.65
CA LEU A 270 -23.04 -7.64 -8.48
C LEU A 270 -22.89 -8.32 -7.08
N GLN A 271 -21.66 -8.49 -6.54
CA GLN A 271 -21.33 -8.51 -5.10
C GLN A 271 -20.92 -7.09 -4.57
N THR A 272 -20.52 -6.97 -3.29
CA THR A 272 -21.04 -5.89 -2.42
C THR A 272 -20.05 -4.94 -1.73
N TRP A 273 -18.75 -5.14 -1.87
CA TRP A 273 -17.66 -4.44 -1.16
C TRP A 273 -17.89 -2.94 -0.91
N ASN A 274 -17.48 -2.40 0.26
CA ASN A 274 -17.36 -0.93 0.50
C ASN A 274 -16.55 -0.52 1.76
N PRO A 275 -15.22 -0.48 1.78
CA PRO A 275 -14.44 0.66 2.34
C PRO A 275 -14.36 2.02 1.65
N GLY A 276 -15.28 2.38 0.78
CA GLY A 276 -15.21 3.65 0.09
C GLY A 276 -15.26 5.06 0.77
N PRO A 277 -14.30 5.95 0.49
CA PRO A 277 -14.21 7.38 0.84
C PRO A 277 -15.36 8.42 0.89
N ASN A 278 -14.97 9.69 0.74
CA ASN A 278 -15.78 10.73 0.09
C ASN A 278 -15.08 11.50 -1.03
N GLY A 279 -14.04 10.91 -1.52
CA GLY A 279 -13.16 11.56 -2.43
C GLY A 279 -12.30 10.50 -3.04
N THR A 280 -11.39 10.96 -3.84
CA THR A 280 -11.64 10.53 -5.18
C THR A 280 -10.59 9.54 -5.54
N VAL A 281 -10.83 8.23 -5.43
CA VAL A 281 -9.84 7.17 -5.75
C VAL A 281 -9.15 7.68 -7.07
N ARG A 282 -7.81 7.56 -7.28
CA ARG A 282 -6.93 8.28 -8.23
C ARG A 282 -6.27 7.48 -9.50
N CYS A 283 -5.61 6.28 -9.58
CA CYS A 283 -4.93 5.56 -10.79
C CYS A 283 -4.02 4.24 -10.46
N MET A 284 -4.31 2.94 -10.74
CA MET A 284 -4.06 1.78 -9.81
C MET A 284 -2.97 0.75 -10.21
N GLU A 285 -2.83 -0.36 -9.46
CA GLU A 285 -2.41 -1.73 -9.86
C GLU A 285 -2.92 -2.74 -8.73
N VAL A 286 -2.28 -3.90 -8.34
CA VAL A 286 -2.44 -4.77 -7.08
C VAL A 286 -1.29 -5.80 -6.80
N SER A 287 -0.98 -6.24 -5.54
CA SER A 287 -0.24 -7.52 -5.37
C SER A 287 -0.44 -8.34 -4.07
N GLY A 288 -1.03 -9.53 -4.21
CA GLY A 288 -1.40 -10.42 -3.11
C GLY A 288 -2.69 -9.93 -2.47
N ALA A 289 -3.08 -10.48 -1.30
CA ALA A 289 -4.34 -10.20 -0.62
C ALA A 289 -4.67 -8.71 -0.45
N ASN A 290 -3.71 -7.83 -0.70
CA ASN A 290 -4.06 -6.50 -1.11
C ASN A 290 -3.22 -6.10 -2.36
N ILE A 291 -3.90 -5.89 -3.48
CA ILE A 291 -4.33 -4.57 -3.92
C ILE A 291 -3.50 -3.46 -3.32
N TYR A 292 -3.01 -2.46 -4.04
CA TYR A 292 -2.61 -1.19 -3.44
C TYR A 292 -3.49 -0.01 -4.04
N ILE A 293 -3.66 1.21 -3.48
CA ILE A 293 -4.81 2.14 -3.76
C ILE A 293 -4.70 3.54 -3.12
N GLY A 294 -5.15 4.68 -3.72
CA GLY A 294 -5.73 5.92 -3.16
C GLY A 294 -6.43 6.95 -4.04
N GLY A 295 -6.53 8.26 -3.66
CA GLY A 295 -7.56 9.22 -4.18
C GLY A 295 -7.71 10.66 -3.60
N ASP A 296 -8.43 11.68 -4.14
CA ASP A 296 -8.77 12.96 -3.40
C ASP A 296 -9.76 12.74 -2.27
N PHE A 297 -9.55 11.70 -1.50
CA PHE A 297 -10.39 11.48 -0.37
C PHE A 297 -9.94 12.31 0.75
N THR A 298 -9.73 11.71 1.90
CA THR A 298 -10.08 12.20 3.20
C THR A 298 -11.34 11.58 3.69
N MET A 299 -11.76 10.43 3.15
CA MET A 299 -12.34 9.28 3.86
C MET A 299 -11.82 8.01 3.20
N ILE A 300 -11.66 6.91 3.92
CA ILE A 300 -11.87 5.54 3.49
C ILE A 300 -12.35 4.93 4.78
N ASN A 301 -13.62 4.57 4.79
CA ASN A 301 -14.17 3.78 5.87
C ASN A 301 -13.83 4.43 7.24
N ALA A 302 -14.06 5.76 7.36
CA ALA A 302 -13.67 6.63 8.48
C ALA A 302 -12.43 6.16 9.18
N ASN A 303 -11.36 5.91 8.44
CA ASN A 303 -10.16 5.44 9.06
C ASN A 303 -8.98 6.07 8.40
N GLU A 304 -8.37 6.89 9.23
CA GLU A 304 -7.66 8.09 8.90
C GLU A 304 -6.33 7.84 8.22
N ARG A 305 -6.44 7.38 6.98
CA ARG A 305 -5.45 7.55 5.96
C ARG A 305 -6.09 8.55 5.06
N ARG A 306 -5.73 9.77 5.37
CA ARG A 306 -5.62 10.72 4.31
C ARG A 306 -4.76 10.02 3.24
N HIS A 307 -4.66 10.61 2.09
CA HIS A 307 -3.41 10.77 1.44
C HIS A 307 -2.62 9.70 0.63
N LEU A 308 -2.04 8.71 1.27
CA LEU A 308 -1.30 7.52 0.79
C LEU A 308 -1.88 6.32 1.63
N ALA A 309 -1.58 5.00 1.53
CA ALA A 309 -2.19 3.87 2.36
C ALA A 309 -2.98 2.68 1.82
N LEU A 310 -3.25 1.78 2.78
CA LEU A 310 -3.98 0.54 2.67
C LEU A 310 -5.45 0.47 3.10
N VAL A 311 -6.05 -0.63 2.64
CA VAL A 311 -7.41 -1.15 2.64
C VAL A 311 -7.38 -2.53 1.98
N HIS A 312 -7.51 -3.56 2.78
CA HIS A 312 -7.21 -4.91 2.33
C HIS A 312 -8.22 -5.41 1.31
N SER A 313 -7.98 -6.57 0.72
CA SER A 313 -9.05 -7.46 0.26
C SER A 313 -9.70 -8.16 1.48
N GLY A 314 -10.02 -7.34 2.48
CA GLY A 314 -10.61 -7.69 3.76
C GLY A 314 -12.09 -7.32 3.87
N GLY A 315 -12.58 -6.13 3.49
CA GLY A 315 -11.86 -4.90 3.15
C GLY A 315 -11.04 -4.28 4.30
N GLY A 316 -10.85 -2.96 4.29
CA GLY A 316 -10.72 -2.13 5.50
C GLY A 316 -9.34 -1.53 5.83
N THR A 317 -9.33 -0.31 6.40
CA THR A 317 -8.23 0.68 6.61
C THR A 317 -7.47 0.82 8.01
N SER A 318 -7.63 0.05 9.12
CA SER A 318 -6.59 -0.62 10.00
C SER A 318 -5.64 -0.04 11.24
N THR A 319 -4.58 -0.73 11.82
CA THR A 319 -3.75 -0.61 13.14
C THR A 319 -2.11 -0.60 13.42
N THR A 320 -1.08 -0.99 12.60
CA THR A 320 0.41 -0.63 12.46
C THR A 320 1.17 -0.08 11.10
N TRP A 321 0.66 0.62 10.02
CA TRP A 321 1.40 1.44 8.93
C TRP A 321 0.73 2.82 8.47
N VAL A 322 1.26 4.07 8.39
CA VAL A 322 0.58 5.39 7.97
C VAL A 322 1.47 6.64 7.62
N ASN A 323 1.91 6.85 6.37
CA ASN A 323 3.04 7.72 6.04
C ASN A 323 2.80 8.84 5.05
N ASN A 324 3.01 10.10 5.49
CA ASN A 324 1.91 11.06 5.66
C ASN A 324 2.21 12.56 5.22
N THR A 325 1.71 13.23 4.13
CA THR A 325 2.18 14.58 3.63
C THR A 325 1.59 15.88 4.26
N ASP A 326 1.73 17.10 3.65
CA ASP A 326 1.10 18.45 3.83
C ASP A 326 0.44 19.10 2.56
N ALA A 327 0.41 18.43 1.40
CA ALA A 327 -0.62 18.26 0.35
C ALA A 327 -0.06 17.15 -0.69
N PRO A 328 -0.79 16.64 -1.72
CA PRO A 328 -0.91 15.25 -2.29
C PRO A 328 0.18 14.15 -2.50
N VAL A 329 -0.37 12.93 -2.77
CA VAL A 329 0.04 11.91 -3.77
C VAL A 329 -1.04 11.76 -4.83
N HIS A 330 -0.70 11.21 -5.99
CA HIS A 330 -1.52 10.74 -7.09
C HIS A 330 -0.67 9.93 -8.06
N SER A 331 0.37 9.23 -7.61
CA SER A 331 1.18 8.35 -8.47
C SER A 331 0.99 6.86 -8.13
N MET A 332 1.09 5.74 -8.94
CA MET A 332 0.76 4.25 -8.66
C MET A 332 1.09 3.01 -9.65
N ARG A 333 2.20 2.18 -9.53
CA ARG A 333 2.44 0.69 -9.96
C ARG A 333 3.61 -0.06 -9.22
N LEU A 334 3.84 -1.41 -9.37
CA LEU A 334 4.77 -2.41 -8.69
C LEU A 334 6.17 -2.86 -9.21
N ALA A 335 7.06 -2.96 -8.23
CA ALA A 335 8.47 -3.33 -8.20
C ALA A 335 8.77 -4.72 -7.66
N THR A 336 9.64 -4.78 -6.65
CA THR A 336 9.95 -5.95 -5.87
C THR A 336 8.77 -6.14 -4.95
N ASN A 337 8.63 -7.37 -4.49
CA ASN A 337 7.68 -7.75 -3.48
C ASN A 337 7.84 -6.98 -2.14
N TYR A 338 8.79 -6.04 -2.05
CA TYR A 338 9.11 -5.22 -0.89
C TYR A 338 8.95 -3.70 -1.14
N LEU A 339 8.56 -3.23 -2.36
CA LEU A 339 9.14 -2.00 -2.92
C LEU A 339 8.27 -0.88 -3.55
N LEU A 340 7.27 -0.40 -2.84
CA LEU A 340 6.54 0.86 -3.08
C LEU A 340 7.26 2.12 -3.62
N LEU A 341 7.18 2.41 -4.92
CA LEU A 341 7.39 3.79 -5.40
C LEU A 341 6.14 4.60 -5.11
N VAL A 342 6.23 5.94 -4.95
CA VAL A 342 5.15 6.76 -4.32
C VAL A 342 4.90 8.15 -4.95
N GLY A 343 3.94 8.93 -4.42
CA GLY A 343 4.01 10.40 -4.28
C GLY A 343 4.25 11.34 -5.48
N GLY A 344 4.37 12.65 -5.24
CA GLY A 344 4.35 13.33 -3.93
C GLY A 344 4.53 14.88 -3.93
N GLU A 345 3.48 15.72 -4.00
CA GLU A 345 3.56 17.18 -4.06
C GLU A 345 3.65 17.63 -2.61
N PHE A 346 4.85 17.95 -2.06
CA PHE A 346 5.09 18.20 -0.64
C PHE A 346 6.17 19.24 -0.07
N ASP A 347 5.86 20.20 0.92
CA ASP A 347 6.40 21.08 2.12
C ASP A 347 6.65 20.70 3.67
N ARG A 348 5.73 20.99 4.66
CA ARG A 348 5.75 21.22 6.17
C ARG A 348 6.63 20.49 7.27
N VAL A 349 6.28 19.31 7.82
CA VAL A 349 6.92 18.61 8.99
C VAL A 349 6.72 17.08 8.87
N ALA A 350 6.40 16.32 9.95
CA ALA A 350 5.54 15.10 10.01
C ALA A 350 5.58 14.37 11.36
N GLY A 351 6.59 13.55 11.62
CA GLY A 351 7.99 13.90 11.41
C GLY A 351 8.54 14.22 10.02
N ASP A 352 8.64 13.22 9.15
CA ASP A 352 9.90 13.10 8.42
C ASP A 352 10.03 13.73 7.02
N VAL A 353 9.27 14.80 6.72
CA VAL A 353 9.85 15.96 6.04
C VAL A 353 11.10 15.69 5.19
N ARG A 354 10.98 15.51 3.87
CA ARG A 354 11.91 16.01 2.84
C ARG A 354 11.00 16.31 1.67
N HIS A 355 11.09 17.44 0.98
CA HIS A 355 10.15 17.66 -0.12
C HIS A 355 10.27 16.63 -1.28
N ARG A 356 9.22 16.59 -2.11
CA ARG A 356 9.08 16.09 -3.49
C ARG A 356 9.25 14.61 -3.74
N ALA A 357 10.02 13.86 -2.95
CA ALA A 357 10.16 12.44 -3.24
C ALA A 357 10.44 11.45 -2.09
N ALA A 358 9.76 10.29 -1.99
CA ALA A 358 9.81 9.40 -0.81
C ALA A 358 9.50 7.88 -1.01
N ALA A 359 10.15 6.99 -0.25
CA ALA A 359 10.12 5.53 -0.41
C ALA A 359 9.94 4.75 0.88
N LEU A 360 9.13 3.70 0.79
CA LEU A 360 8.15 3.34 1.80
C LEU A 360 7.92 1.79 1.87
N GLY A 361 8.75 1.06 2.62
CA GLY A 361 8.91 -0.41 2.63
C GLY A 361 7.62 -1.20 2.69
N THR A 362 7.46 -2.28 1.92
CA THR A 362 6.18 -3.01 1.81
C THR A 362 6.15 -4.32 2.59
N GLN A 363 7.29 -4.96 2.83
CA GLN A 363 7.39 -5.96 3.89
C GLN A 363 8.56 -5.65 4.80
N GLY A 364 8.44 -6.12 6.04
CA GLY A 364 9.56 -6.19 6.98
C GLY A 364 9.83 -4.91 7.75
N ALA A 365 10.35 -5.11 8.95
CA ALA A 365 10.72 -4.06 9.88
C ALA A 365 11.88 -3.17 9.39
N PRO A 366 12.06 -1.98 10.00
CA PRO A 366 11.16 -1.36 10.97
C PRO A 366 10.42 -0.15 10.40
N SER A 367 9.40 0.32 11.13
CA SER A 367 9.05 1.74 11.14
C SER A 367 10.20 2.62 11.67
N PRO A 368 10.55 3.75 11.01
CA PRO A 368 10.04 4.18 9.72
C PRO A 368 10.50 3.22 8.61
N TRP A 369 9.59 2.68 7.79
CA TRP A 369 9.88 1.88 6.60
C TRP A 369 10.40 2.83 5.47
N LEU A 370 11.19 3.84 5.85
CA LEU A 370 11.70 5.00 5.12
C LEU A 370 13.04 5.43 5.78
N ARG A 371 14.09 5.84 5.02
CA ARG A 371 15.50 5.44 5.32
C ARG A 371 16.54 6.69 5.23
N SER A 372 17.81 7.06 4.78
CA SER A 372 19.18 6.88 4.00
C SER A 372 19.63 6.65 2.40
N TRP A 373 19.34 7.11 1.09
CA TRP A 373 18.57 7.92 -0.04
C TRP A 373 17.65 9.24 -0.03
N ALA A 374 18.16 10.47 -0.24
CA ALA A 374 17.60 11.86 -0.31
C ALA A 374 18.79 12.86 -0.31
N PRO A 375 19.10 13.83 -1.22
CA PRO A 375 18.40 14.75 -2.16
C PRO A 375 17.04 14.47 -2.82
N ALA A 376 16.36 15.43 -3.46
CA ALA A 376 16.20 16.86 -3.10
C ALA A 376 15.04 17.51 -3.87
N GLY A 377 14.13 18.40 -3.34
CA GLY A 377 12.83 18.96 -3.90
C GLY A 377 12.48 20.52 -3.88
N ASP A 378 11.58 21.10 -4.71
CA ASP A 378 11.29 22.56 -4.88
C ASP A 378 10.11 22.93 -5.85
N GLY A 379 9.41 22.03 -6.56
CA GLY A 379 8.22 22.45 -7.36
C GLY A 379 7.32 21.29 -7.80
N THR A 380 6.30 21.61 -8.62
CA THR A 380 5.31 20.95 -9.55
C THR A 380 5.70 19.60 -10.33
N VAL A 381 6.06 18.41 -9.72
CA VAL A 381 6.53 17.10 -10.39
C VAL A 381 5.41 16.44 -11.20
N ARG A 382 5.32 15.12 -11.53
CA ARG A 382 4.31 14.10 -11.08
C ARG A 382 4.66 12.61 -11.10
N CYS A 383 5.67 12.11 -11.80
CA CYS A 383 5.51 10.75 -12.28
C CYS A 383 6.74 9.84 -12.51
N MET A 384 6.57 8.49 -12.43
CA MET A 384 7.64 7.48 -12.51
C MET A 384 7.31 5.97 -12.83
N ASP A 385 8.27 5.10 -13.22
CA ASP A 385 8.20 3.62 -13.35
C ASP A 385 9.55 3.10 -12.90
N VAL A 386 10.12 2.09 -13.63
CA VAL A 386 11.42 1.39 -13.59
C VAL A 386 11.81 0.77 -14.93
N GLN A 387 13.08 0.41 -14.98
CA GLN A 387 13.49 -0.98 -14.98
C GLN A 387 15.03 -1.05 -14.87
N GLY A 388 15.56 -2.15 -14.36
CA GLY A 388 16.99 -2.37 -14.34
C GLY A 388 17.60 -1.55 -13.21
N SER A 389 18.88 -1.19 -13.27
CA SER A 389 19.55 -0.55 -12.13
C SER A 389 19.09 0.90 -11.87
N ASN A 390 17.92 1.29 -12.38
CA ASN A 390 17.57 2.66 -12.72
C ASN A 390 16.08 2.96 -12.46
N VAL A 391 15.74 4.23 -12.23
CA VAL A 391 14.39 4.69 -11.79
C VAL A 391 14.08 6.10 -12.29
N PHE A 392 13.11 6.34 -13.16
CA PHE A 392 13.06 7.47 -14.10
C PHE A 392 11.84 8.30 -13.73
N LEU A 393 11.88 9.57 -14.10
CA LEU A 393 10.82 10.50 -13.81
C LEU A 393 10.34 11.20 -15.03
N GLY A 394 9.04 11.45 -15.00
CA GLY A 394 8.57 12.78 -15.32
C GLY A 394 8.43 13.60 -14.07
N GLY A 395 8.90 14.82 -14.17
CA GLY A 395 8.57 15.86 -13.25
C GLY A 395 8.42 17.15 -14.00
N GLY A 396 8.12 18.18 -13.24
CA GLY A 396 8.02 19.57 -13.69
C GLY A 396 9.12 20.47 -13.25
N PHE A 397 10.22 19.82 -12.78
CA PHE A 397 11.54 19.92 -12.11
C PHE A 397 12.77 20.87 -12.28
N ASP A 398 12.82 22.22 -12.11
CA ASP A 398 14.08 23.06 -12.14
C ASP A 398 15.28 22.75 -11.18
N THR A 399 15.36 21.63 -10.46
CA THR A 399 16.59 21.06 -9.83
C THR A 399 16.35 19.55 -9.61
N LEU A 400 17.29 18.66 -9.25
CA LEU A 400 17.07 17.27 -8.76
C LEU A 400 18.37 16.67 -8.26
N GLY A 401 18.72 17.14 -7.07
CA GLY A 401 20.11 17.39 -6.75
C GLY A 401 20.64 18.50 -7.68
N LEU A 402 20.98 18.16 -8.93
CA LEU A 402 21.70 19.05 -9.87
C LEU A 402 20.81 19.93 -10.76
N ALA A 403 21.45 20.49 -11.80
CA ALA A 403 20.90 21.04 -13.05
C ALA A 403 20.12 19.97 -13.84
N ARG A 404 19.05 19.55 -13.18
CA ARG A 404 18.08 18.50 -13.41
C ARG A 404 16.77 19.27 -13.38
N ALA A 405 16.17 19.54 -14.52
CA ALA A 405 15.15 20.57 -14.75
C ALA A 405 13.85 19.88 -15.13
N ARG A 406 13.44 18.72 -14.64
CA ARG A 406 12.17 18.05 -14.93
C ARG A 406 12.07 16.57 -15.42
N VAL A 407 13.06 15.83 -15.92
CA VAL A 407 12.96 14.36 -16.14
C VAL A 407 14.25 13.68 -15.85
N ALA A 408 14.26 12.55 -15.20
CA ALA A 408 15.52 11.97 -14.77
C ALA A 408 15.55 10.48 -14.96
N MET A 409 16.75 9.94 -14.93
CA MET A 409 17.01 8.52 -14.84
C MET A 409 17.82 8.26 -13.59
N LEU A 410 17.09 8.06 -12.54
CA LEU A 410 17.67 7.85 -11.25
C LEU A 410 18.06 6.39 -11.08
N ASP A 411 18.48 5.99 -9.89
CA ASP A 411 19.34 4.82 -9.67
C ASP A 411 18.62 3.79 -8.79
N ASN A 412 18.86 2.45 -8.88
CA ASN A 412 18.09 1.38 -8.20
C ASN A 412 18.51 0.54 -6.92
N ALA A 413 19.76 0.39 -6.40
CA ALA A 413 20.04 0.18 -4.94
C ALA A 413 20.99 1.27 -4.27
N THR A 414 20.56 2.11 -3.29
CA THR A 414 21.22 3.25 -2.51
C THR A 414 21.01 4.79 -2.78
N GLY A 415 20.70 5.30 -3.99
CA GLY A 415 20.58 6.68 -4.49
C GLY A 415 21.89 7.31 -5.05
N ALA A 416 22.56 6.78 -6.09
CA ALA A 416 23.89 7.24 -6.59
C ALA A 416 23.93 7.73 -8.08
N PRO A 417 24.85 8.63 -8.51
CA PRO A 417 24.67 9.48 -9.71
C PRO A 417 24.66 8.78 -11.10
N LEU A 418 23.79 9.25 -12.03
CA LEU A 418 23.84 8.90 -13.45
C LEU A 418 23.77 10.16 -14.37
N PRO A 419 24.59 10.26 -15.46
CA PRO A 419 25.38 11.50 -15.59
C PRO A 419 25.13 12.54 -16.72
N TRP A 420 24.55 12.25 -17.90
CA TRP A 420 24.59 13.15 -19.09
C TRP A 420 23.73 14.49 -18.91
N SER A 421 23.46 15.36 -19.92
CA SER A 421 22.18 16.19 -19.93
C SER A 421 21.13 16.19 -21.12
N GLY A 422 19.80 16.11 -20.84
CA GLY A 422 18.66 16.14 -21.79
C GLY A 422 17.45 16.99 -21.34
N ASN A 423 17.47 18.28 -21.70
CA ASN A 423 16.73 19.36 -21.03
C ASN A 423 15.46 19.92 -21.68
N LEU A 424 14.27 19.48 -21.27
CA LEU A 424 12.99 19.86 -21.84
C LEU A 424 12.53 21.36 -21.51
N ASN A 425 11.28 21.82 -21.69
CA ASN A 425 10.73 23.12 -21.14
C ASN A 425 9.22 23.08 -20.85
N GLY A 426 8.70 22.13 -20.09
CA GLY A 426 7.50 22.46 -19.29
C GLY A 426 6.97 21.29 -18.42
N PRO A 427 5.64 21.25 -18.19
CA PRO A 427 4.77 20.16 -17.67
C PRO A 427 4.79 18.63 -18.11
N VAL A 428 5.75 17.71 -17.84
CA VAL A 428 5.87 16.29 -18.33
C VAL A 428 4.95 15.02 -18.01
N TYR A 429 3.64 15.11 -17.81
CA TYR A 429 2.66 13.97 -17.69
C TYR A 429 2.70 12.63 -18.61
N THR A 430 3.39 11.45 -18.42
CA THR A 430 3.18 10.03 -19.06
C THR A 430 4.35 9.07 -19.55
N ILE A 431 4.92 8.03 -18.86
CA ILE A 431 5.99 7.02 -19.34
C ILE A 431 5.47 5.62 -19.55
N GLU A 432 6.01 4.78 -20.42
CA GLU A 432 6.12 3.32 -20.28
C GLU A 432 7.63 2.97 -20.43
N VAL A 433 8.16 1.74 -20.36
CA VAL A 433 9.56 1.43 -20.74
C VAL A 433 9.42 0.19 -21.77
N THR A 434 10.16 -0.04 -22.91
CA THR A 434 10.25 -1.42 -23.57
C THR A 434 11.61 -1.83 -24.24
N GLN A 435 12.30 -2.84 -23.65
CA GLN A 435 13.57 -3.55 -23.92
C GLN A 435 14.74 -2.96 -24.73
N VAL A 436 14.64 -1.74 -25.27
CA VAL A 436 15.69 -1.03 -26.00
C VAL A 436 15.50 0.48 -25.87
N ARG A 437 14.22 0.90 -25.72
CA ARG A 437 13.72 2.24 -26.00
C ARG A 437 12.37 2.52 -25.29
N THR A 438 12.00 3.82 -25.25
CA THR A 438 12.04 4.54 -23.95
C THR A 438 11.41 5.98 -23.97
N TYR A 439 10.39 6.30 -24.79
CA TYR A 439 9.79 7.59 -25.28
C TYR A 439 8.50 8.42 -24.73
N PHE A 440 8.62 9.46 -23.84
CA PHE A 440 7.59 10.44 -23.20
C PHE A 440 6.47 10.96 -24.04
N GLY A 441 5.38 11.56 -23.47
CA GLY A 441 4.37 12.64 -23.89
C GLY A 441 4.73 14.15 -23.60
N GLY A 442 3.81 15.18 -23.63
CA GLY A 442 3.98 16.63 -23.17
C GLY A 442 3.13 17.89 -23.59
N SER A 443 3.70 19.08 -23.77
CA SER A 443 3.07 20.21 -24.53
C SER A 443 4.03 20.99 -25.44
N PHE A 444 5.08 20.31 -25.92
CA PHE A 444 6.33 21.06 -26.04
C PHE A 444 6.32 22.08 -27.14
N ASP A 445 7.38 22.87 -27.19
CA ASP A 445 7.76 23.78 -28.24
C ASP A 445 9.17 23.33 -28.70
N SER A 446 10.14 23.27 -27.80
CA SER A 446 11.50 23.03 -28.22
C SER A 446 12.30 21.98 -27.49
N VAL A 447 13.58 22.22 -27.19
CA VAL A 447 14.65 21.39 -26.65
C VAL A 447 15.57 22.47 -25.91
N LEU A 448 16.24 22.24 -24.75
CA LEU A 448 17.29 23.15 -24.14
C LEU A 448 18.85 22.86 -24.28
N THR A 449 19.42 21.63 -24.43
CA THR A 449 20.89 21.30 -24.57
C THR A 449 21.62 20.94 -25.94
N THR A 450 21.01 20.75 -27.13
CA THR A 450 21.51 20.02 -28.36
C THR A 450 20.90 20.33 -29.79
N GLY A 451 20.16 21.41 -30.09
CA GLY A 451 19.91 21.90 -31.49
C GLY A 451 18.87 21.27 -32.47
N ALA A 452 18.60 19.95 -32.49
CA ALA A 452 17.68 19.23 -33.43
C ALA A 452 16.13 19.43 -33.36
N LEU A 453 15.54 20.22 -34.28
CA LEU A 453 14.08 20.38 -34.55
C LEU A 453 13.36 19.05 -34.65
N ARG A 454 12.17 19.04 -34.04
CA ARG A 454 11.19 17.99 -33.82
C ARG A 454 10.00 18.65 -33.20
N LYS A 455 8.94 17.90 -33.04
CA LYS A 455 7.82 18.29 -32.22
C LYS A 455 7.21 16.94 -31.74
N ASN A 456 6.48 16.91 -30.65
CA ASN A 456 5.63 15.86 -30.06
C ASN A 456 6.07 14.46 -29.87
N LEU A 457 7.16 13.96 -30.38
CA LEU A 457 7.72 12.78 -29.78
C LEU A 457 9.28 12.92 -29.59
N VAL A 458 9.98 12.28 -28.61
CA VAL A 458 11.48 12.18 -28.49
C VAL A 458 12.01 10.77 -28.24
N SER A 459 13.30 10.53 -28.42
CA SER A 459 13.99 9.30 -27.98
C SER A 459 15.24 9.66 -27.17
N PHE A 460 16.03 8.66 -26.76
CA PHE A 460 17.46 8.47 -26.41
C PHE A 460 17.78 6.94 -26.94
N GLU A 461 18.92 6.21 -26.77
CA GLU A 461 19.16 4.69 -27.06
C GLU A 461 19.64 3.72 -25.87
N ASN A 462 18.80 3.04 -25.06
CA ASN A 462 19.05 2.55 -23.66
C ASN A 462 20.40 2.71 -22.93
N GLY A 463 21.45 1.97 -23.26
CA GLY A 463 22.67 1.91 -22.43
C GLY A 463 23.70 3.02 -22.63
N THR A 464 23.36 4.18 -23.23
CA THR A 464 24.37 4.99 -23.96
C THR A 464 24.27 6.53 -23.97
N GLY A 465 23.22 7.14 -23.42
CA GLY A 465 22.88 8.56 -23.62
C GLY A 465 22.90 9.03 -25.07
N ALA A 466 22.47 8.20 -26.04
CA ALA A 466 22.66 8.48 -27.48
C ALA A 466 21.37 8.83 -28.24
N LEU A 467 21.55 9.23 -29.52
CA LEU A 467 20.58 9.93 -30.38
C LEU A 467 19.92 9.02 -31.50
N ALA A 468 19.19 7.93 -31.14
CA ALA A 468 18.14 7.07 -31.83
C ALA A 468 16.99 7.65 -32.75
N THR A 469 16.83 7.21 -34.00
CA THR A 469 16.41 8.12 -35.09
C THR A 469 14.91 8.42 -35.46
N TRP A 470 13.87 8.04 -34.71
CA TRP A 470 12.45 7.85 -35.17
C TRP A 470 11.62 9.13 -35.61
N ALA A 471 11.94 9.76 -36.76
CA ALA A 471 11.65 11.19 -37.08
C ALA A 471 10.31 11.82 -37.71
N PRO A 472 9.09 11.23 -37.79
CA PRO A 472 7.69 11.80 -38.00
C PRO A 472 7.19 13.22 -37.55
N GLU A 473 5.95 13.65 -37.91
CA GLU A 473 5.47 15.08 -37.84
C GLU A 473 3.91 15.39 -37.88
N THR A 474 3.24 16.12 -36.94
CA THR A 474 1.76 16.09 -36.67
C THR A 474 1.08 17.05 -35.58
N ASP A 475 0.56 18.31 -35.66
CA ASP A 475 0.22 19.40 -34.59
C ASP A 475 -0.97 19.46 -33.45
N ALA A 476 -1.26 18.59 -32.40
CA ALA A 476 -1.89 18.84 -30.99
C ALA A 476 -1.42 18.05 -29.58
N TYR A 477 -1.88 18.03 -28.26
CA TYR A 477 -1.24 17.22 -27.10
C TYR A 477 -1.92 15.84 -26.76
N VAL A 478 -1.24 14.94 -26.03
CA VAL A 478 -0.84 13.57 -26.46
C VAL A 478 -0.86 12.43 -25.38
N SER A 479 -1.92 12.12 -24.64
CA SER A 479 -1.78 11.66 -23.23
C SER A 479 -0.87 10.51 -22.77
N ASP A 480 -0.31 9.58 -23.54
CA ASP A 480 -0.13 8.21 -23.01
C ASP A 480 1.06 7.37 -23.59
N LEU A 481 1.18 6.00 -23.46
CA LEU A 481 1.69 4.90 -24.40
C LEU A 481 1.70 3.39 -23.85
N GLU A 482 1.36 2.33 -24.62
CA GLU A 482 1.10 0.88 -24.25
C GLU A 482 1.87 -0.42 -24.86
N ALA A 483 3.13 -0.90 -24.59
CA ALA A 483 3.90 -1.98 -25.39
C ALA A 483 4.63 -3.16 -24.70
N HIS A 484 4.59 -4.34 -25.36
CA HIS A 484 5.53 -5.47 -25.17
C HIS A 484 6.06 -5.87 -26.52
N GLY A 485 7.34 -6.13 -26.77
CA GLY A 485 7.81 -6.62 -28.08
C GLY A 485 8.43 -5.54 -28.98
N ALA A 486 8.45 -5.78 -30.30
CA ALA A 486 9.24 -5.05 -31.28
C ALA A 486 8.92 -3.55 -31.47
N TRP A 487 7.85 -3.04 -30.88
CA TRP A 487 6.99 -2.04 -31.50
C TRP A 487 6.26 -1.12 -30.48
N ILE A 488 5.31 -0.28 -30.93
CA ILE A 488 4.64 0.85 -30.22
C ILE A 488 3.16 1.07 -30.72
N TYR A 489 2.26 1.88 -30.12
CA TYR A 489 1.04 2.54 -30.67
C TYR A 489 1.09 4.13 -30.19
N VAL A 490 0.14 5.13 -30.07
CA VAL A 490 0.29 6.68 -29.93
C VAL A 490 -1.01 7.64 -30.11
N ALA A 491 -1.60 8.49 -29.18
CA ALA A 491 -2.79 9.48 -29.32
C ALA A 491 -3.33 10.64 -28.33
N GLY A 492 -4.42 11.40 -28.61
CA GLY A 492 -4.73 12.72 -27.97
C GLY A 492 -6.19 13.21 -28.13
N THR A 493 -6.48 14.50 -28.55
CA THR A 493 -7.67 15.13 -29.29
C THR A 493 -7.70 16.20 -30.52
N PHE A 494 -7.28 16.24 -31.84
CA PHE A 494 -6.59 15.44 -32.90
C PHE A 494 -7.06 15.59 -34.38
N ASP A 495 -7.81 16.59 -34.85
CA ASP A 495 -8.47 16.57 -36.17
C ASP A 495 -7.62 16.58 -37.50
N GLN A 496 -6.31 16.23 -37.55
CA GLN A 496 -5.36 16.26 -38.74
C GLN A 496 -3.78 15.87 -38.58
N LEU A 497 -3.21 14.63 -38.43
CA LEU A 497 -1.78 14.14 -38.26
C LEU A 497 -0.89 13.71 -39.49
N SER A 498 0.39 14.12 -39.63
CA SER A 498 1.40 13.63 -40.63
C SER A 498 0.93 13.54 -42.08
N GLY A 499 0.39 14.63 -42.57
CA GLY A 499 0.03 14.75 -43.97
C GLY A 499 -1.22 13.95 -44.40
N VAL A 500 -1.22 12.61 -44.42
CA VAL A 500 -2.21 11.77 -45.13
C VAL A 500 -3.55 11.62 -44.36
N PRO A 501 -4.77 11.63 -44.95
CA PRO A 501 -6.04 11.55 -44.18
C PRO A 501 -6.52 10.15 -43.67
N CYS A 502 -6.75 9.97 -42.35
CA CYS A 502 -7.81 9.17 -41.71
C CYS A 502 -7.95 9.57 -40.20
N THR A 503 -8.94 9.12 -39.42
CA THR A 503 -9.71 10.09 -38.58
C THR A 503 -9.95 9.74 -37.08
N GLY A 504 -9.03 9.12 -36.32
CA GLY A 504 -9.16 8.83 -34.87
C GLY A 504 -7.96 8.16 -34.17
N PHE A 505 -7.62 6.92 -34.61
CA PHE A 505 -6.59 6.06 -34.01
C PHE A 505 -5.52 5.43 -34.96
N VAL A 506 -4.23 5.15 -34.61
CA VAL A 506 -3.16 5.03 -35.67
C VAL A 506 -1.73 4.32 -35.54
N GLN A 507 -1.47 2.98 -35.57
CA GLN A 507 -0.11 2.23 -35.57
C GLN A 507 1.10 2.50 -36.60
N ILE A 508 1.98 1.61 -37.14
CA ILE A 508 3.19 1.91 -38.00
C ILE A 508 3.64 0.82 -39.06
N ASP A 509 4.64 1.14 -39.90
CA ASP A 509 5.54 0.33 -40.80
C ASP A 509 6.79 -0.35 -40.13
N THR A 510 7.87 -0.66 -40.87
CA THR A 510 8.99 -1.54 -40.44
C THR A 510 9.97 -1.02 -39.37
N SER A 511 10.84 -0.04 -39.69
CA SER A 511 12.10 0.17 -38.92
C SER A 511 12.73 1.58 -39.03
N THR A 512 11.92 2.63 -38.94
CA THR A 512 12.08 3.82 -39.83
C THR A 512 11.40 5.15 -39.40
N GLY A 513 10.14 5.40 -39.84
CA GLY A 513 9.40 6.69 -39.75
C GLY A 513 7.87 6.72 -40.04
N GLY A 514 7.19 5.63 -40.47
CA GLY A 514 5.84 5.68 -41.09
C GLY A 514 4.85 4.49 -40.85
N VAL A 515 3.91 4.22 -41.78
CA VAL A 515 2.48 3.80 -41.61
C VAL A 515 2.07 2.33 -41.91
N GLY A 516 0.97 1.77 -41.34
CA GLY A 516 0.31 0.45 -41.69
C GLY A 516 -1.27 0.39 -41.56
N PRO A 517 -2.01 -0.78 -41.51
CA PRO A 517 -3.51 -0.88 -41.73
C PRO A 517 -4.45 -1.62 -40.66
N MET A 518 -5.66 -1.11 -40.24
CA MET A 518 -6.35 -1.62 -38.98
C MET A 518 -7.86 -1.31 -38.55
N ASN A 519 -8.67 -0.47 -39.22
CA ASN A 519 -9.72 0.44 -38.66
C ASN A 519 -10.61 0.21 -37.37
N VAL A 520 -10.56 1.13 -36.38
CA VAL A 520 -11.58 1.41 -35.29
C VAL A 520 -11.72 2.87 -34.87
N ASP A 521 -12.84 3.24 -34.27
CA ASP A 521 -13.32 4.59 -34.06
C ASP A 521 -13.66 4.87 -32.56
N VAL A 522 -13.25 6.05 -32.02
CA VAL A 522 -12.77 6.32 -30.63
C VAL A 522 -12.49 7.82 -30.10
N ASN A 523 -13.33 8.89 -30.12
CA ASN A 523 -12.85 10.28 -29.74
C ASN A 523 -12.83 10.57 -28.26
N TYR A 524 -11.81 11.32 -27.93
CA TYR A 524 -11.70 12.31 -26.88
C TYR A 524 -10.74 11.99 -25.69
N PRO A 525 -9.62 11.24 -25.90
CA PRO A 525 -8.35 11.07 -25.15
C PRO A 525 -7.94 11.59 -23.74
N HIS A 526 -7.35 10.62 -23.00
CA HIS A 526 -6.15 10.52 -22.20
C HIS A 526 -5.81 9.02 -21.79
N ALA A 527 -6.08 7.91 -22.59
CA ALA A 527 -6.10 6.45 -22.16
C ALA A 527 -5.92 5.13 -23.11
N LEU A 528 -5.14 4.01 -22.83
CA LEU A 528 -5.04 2.66 -23.62
C LEU A 528 -4.11 1.44 -23.14
N HIS A 529 -4.26 0.06 -23.08
CA HIS A 529 -3.20 -0.74 -22.26
C HIS A 529 -2.79 -2.29 -22.18
N LEU A 530 -1.72 -2.64 -21.35
CA LEU A 530 -0.68 -3.78 -21.17
C LEU A 530 -1.01 -5.26 -20.99
N VAL A 531 -0.70 -6.27 -21.81
CA VAL A 531 -1.20 -7.69 -21.61
C VAL A 531 -0.38 -8.87 -22.14
N ASN A 532 -0.80 -10.08 -21.77
CA ASN A 532 -0.86 -11.28 -22.61
C ASN A 532 -1.62 -11.06 -23.91
N ASP A 533 -2.97 -11.06 -23.93
CA ASP A 533 -3.73 -11.11 -25.18
C ASP A 533 -5.09 -10.36 -25.19
N THR A 534 -5.02 -9.04 -25.31
CA THR A 534 -5.80 -8.11 -26.17
C THR A 534 -5.02 -6.83 -25.98
N LEU A 535 -5.63 -5.77 -25.47
CA LEU A 535 -5.09 -4.52 -25.04
C LEU A 535 -6.34 -3.84 -24.49
N TYR A 536 -6.54 -3.80 -23.19
CA TYR A 536 -7.82 -3.34 -22.60
C TYR A 536 -7.87 -1.74 -22.98
N LEU A 537 -8.98 -0.97 -23.19
CA LEU A 537 -8.96 0.47 -23.72
C LEU A 537 -10.16 1.43 -23.42
N GLY A 538 -10.03 2.77 -23.49
CA GLY A 538 -11.03 3.69 -24.06
C GLY A 538 -11.22 5.01 -23.32
N GLY A 539 -12.31 5.75 -23.50
CA GLY A 539 -12.64 6.85 -22.57
C GLY A 539 -13.60 8.05 -22.82
N SER A 540 -13.84 8.71 -23.98
CA SER A 540 -14.75 9.88 -24.17
C SER A 540 -15.77 9.94 -25.33
N PHE A 541 -16.38 8.81 -25.62
CA PHE A 541 -17.13 8.58 -26.81
C PHE A 541 -18.40 7.66 -26.60
N ASN A 542 -19.69 7.91 -26.95
CA ASN A 542 -20.86 6.97 -26.79
C ASN A 542 -21.02 5.58 -27.55
N SER A 543 -20.43 5.25 -28.71
CA SER A 543 -20.85 4.15 -29.62
C SER A 543 -19.78 3.53 -30.56
N ILE A 544 -18.64 3.00 -30.06
CA ILE A 544 -17.40 2.58 -30.80
C ILE A 544 -17.73 1.73 -32.04
N ASN A 545 -16.98 1.82 -33.16
CA ASN A 545 -17.21 1.10 -34.44
C ASN A 545 -18.68 0.82 -34.76
N GLY A 546 -19.49 1.86 -34.88
CA GLY A 546 -20.92 1.74 -35.19
C GLY A 546 -21.81 1.37 -34.00
N ALA A 547 -21.28 1.08 -32.82
CA ALA A 547 -21.92 0.18 -31.89
C ALA A 547 -21.90 0.71 -30.46
N SER A 548 -22.91 1.50 -30.06
CA SER A 548 -23.39 1.72 -28.67
C SER A 548 -22.44 1.18 -27.58
N ARG A 549 -21.42 1.97 -27.15
CA ARG A 549 -20.30 1.62 -26.25
C ARG A 549 -19.95 2.64 -25.18
N ASN A 550 -19.49 2.06 -24.09
CA ASN A 550 -19.01 2.63 -22.85
C ASN A 550 -17.46 2.66 -22.79
N PHE A 551 -16.85 3.15 -21.70
CA PHE A 551 -15.51 3.68 -21.83
C PHE A 551 -14.34 2.72 -21.81
N LEU A 552 -14.51 1.58 -21.17
CA LEU A 552 -13.61 0.43 -21.17
C LEU A 552 -13.80 -0.41 -22.42
N GLY A 553 -13.71 0.17 -23.61
CA GLY A 553 -13.29 -0.61 -24.78
C GLY A 553 -11.95 -1.36 -24.56
N ALA A 554 -11.18 -1.57 -25.61
CA ALA A 554 -10.01 -2.45 -25.70
C ALA A 554 -9.50 -2.40 -27.14
N VAL A 555 -8.64 -3.35 -27.54
CA VAL A 555 -8.17 -3.48 -28.92
C VAL A 555 -7.69 -4.89 -29.21
N LYS A 556 -8.28 -5.63 -30.15
CA LYS A 556 -7.72 -6.94 -30.53
C LYS A 556 -6.40 -6.89 -31.33
N VAL A 557 -5.25 -6.82 -30.66
CA VAL A 557 -3.99 -6.40 -31.33
C VAL A 557 -3.23 -7.55 -31.97
N PRO A 558 -2.82 -7.46 -33.25
CA PRO A 558 -2.74 -6.24 -34.07
C PRO A 558 -3.63 -6.12 -35.38
N SER A 559 -4.91 -6.55 -35.51
CA SER A 559 -5.66 -6.55 -36.84
C SER A 559 -7.20 -6.22 -37.05
N GLY A 560 -8.21 -7.15 -37.14
CA GLY A 560 -9.70 -6.80 -37.23
C GLY A 560 -10.90 -7.84 -37.06
N THR A 561 -11.78 -7.77 -36.01
CA THR A 561 -13.13 -8.36 -35.62
C THR A 561 -13.67 -7.90 -34.19
N LEU A 562 -14.99 -7.95 -33.86
CA LEU A 562 -15.65 -7.66 -32.51
C LEU A 562 -15.45 -8.75 -31.38
N THR A 563 -16.15 -8.74 -30.21
CA THR A 563 -16.03 -9.65 -28.99
C THR A 563 -17.11 -9.45 -27.84
N SER A 564 -16.86 -9.66 -26.51
CA SER A 564 -17.85 -9.85 -25.40
C SER A 564 -18.24 -8.82 -24.27
N PHE A 565 -17.60 -7.68 -23.92
CA PHE A 565 -17.88 -6.93 -22.66
C PHE A 565 -18.38 -5.43 -22.72
N ALA A 566 -19.11 -4.89 -21.72
CA ALA A 566 -19.88 -3.62 -21.80
C ALA A 566 -20.51 -2.87 -20.55
N PRO A 567 -19.83 -2.45 -19.47
CA PRO A 567 -20.46 -1.69 -18.33
C PRO A 567 -20.88 -0.15 -18.46
N TYR A 568 -22.18 0.16 -18.46
CA TYR A 568 -22.87 1.47 -18.73
C TYR A 568 -22.90 2.59 -17.66
N VAL A 569 -22.10 3.62 -17.76
CA VAL A 569 -21.90 4.53 -16.63
C VAL A 569 -22.05 6.06 -16.98
N PHE A 570 -23.27 6.58 -17.25
CA PHE A 570 -23.68 7.98 -17.70
C PHE A 570 -22.71 9.23 -17.53
N ALA A 571 -23.14 10.36 -16.92
CA ALA A 571 -22.37 11.60 -16.67
C ALA A 571 -22.76 12.37 -15.37
N TRP A 572 -21.85 13.22 -14.88
CA TRP A 572 -21.96 14.26 -13.82
C TRP A 572 -21.22 15.52 -14.34
N ASP A 573 -21.43 15.83 -15.61
CA ASP A 573 -21.01 17.04 -16.34
C ASP A 573 -19.53 17.46 -16.27
N HIS A 574 -18.67 16.62 -15.69
CA HIS A 574 -17.23 16.83 -15.64
C HIS A 574 -16.51 16.20 -16.83
N PRO A 575 -15.53 16.93 -17.39
CA PRO A 575 -14.65 16.44 -18.45
C PRO A 575 -13.44 15.66 -17.87
N TYR A 576 -13.49 15.12 -16.64
CA TYR A 576 -12.37 14.31 -16.13
C TYR A 576 -12.65 13.19 -15.11
N GLY A 577 -12.33 11.87 -15.27
CA GLY A 577 -12.25 11.01 -16.49
C GLY A 577 -12.24 9.47 -16.33
N VAL A 578 -11.17 8.74 -16.65
CA VAL A 578 -10.61 7.50 -16.02
C VAL A 578 -9.13 7.69 -16.25
N TYR A 579 -8.15 7.75 -15.32
CA TYR A 579 -6.85 8.48 -15.27
C TYR A 579 -5.49 7.68 -15.23
N ARG A 580 -5.36 6.34 -14.97
CA ARG A 580 -4.24 5.30 -15.15
C ARG A 580 -4.09 4.09 -14.20
N ILE A 581 -3.32 3.05 -14.55
CA ILE A 581 -3.66 1.63 -14.27
C ILE A 581 -2.44 0.75 -14.00
N ALA A 582 -2.61 -0.49 -13.47
CA ALA A 582 -2.31 -1.73 -14.21
C ALA A 582 -2.95 -3.06 -13.73
N HIS A 583 -2.21 -3.96 -13.02
CA HIS A 583 -2.49 -5.40 -12.87
C HIS A 583 -1.84 -6.26 -11.73
N GLN A 584 -1.62 -7.58 -12.02
CA GLN A 584 -1.63 -8.90 -11.29
C GLN A 584 -2.80 -9.92 -11.63
N ASP A 585 -2.57 -11.04 -12.33
CA ASP A 585 -3.60 -12.09 -12.62
C ASP A 585 -4.85 -11.68 -13.45
N SER A 586 -6.00 -11.39 -12.84
CA SER A 586 -7.29 -11.10 -13.50
C SER A 586 -8.25 -10.24 -12.63
N HIS A 587 -7.80 -9.08 -12.11
CA HIS A 587 -8.63 -7.93 -11.71
C HIS A 587 -8.44 -6.73 -12.69
N LEU A 588 -8.80 -5.48 -12.30
CA LEU A 588 -8.62 -4.16 -12.95
C LEU A 588 -9.44 -2.99 -12.26
N TYR A 589 -8.85 -2.14 -11.40
CA TYR A 589 -9.41 -0.91 -10.72
C TYR A 589 -9.95 0.42 -11.38
N LEU A 590 -10.10 1.61 -10.75
CA LEU A 590 -10.47 2.91 -11.40
C LEU A 590 -10.22 4.10 -10.43
N ALA A 591 -10.84 5.29 -10.62
CA ALA A 591 -10.72 6.56 -9.82
C ALA A 591 -11.84 7.66 -10.15
N GLY A 592 -12.10 8.98 -9.85
CA GLY A 592 -13.19 9.74 -10.65
C GLY A 592 -13.99 11.06 -10.38
N THR A 593 -15.33 11.04 -10.70
CA THR A 593 -16.58 11.89 -10.49
C THR A 593 -17.99 11.24 -10.90
N PHE A 594 -18.29 9.90 -10.94
CA PHE A 594 -19.55 9.19 -11.44
C PHE A 594 -21.00 9.23 -10.81
N GLY A 595 -21.98 8.36 -11.17
CA GLY A 595 -23.35 8.36 -10.57
C GLY A 595 -24.69 8.66 -11.30
N SER A 596 -25.55 7.61 -11.45
CA SER A 596 -27.01 7.72 -11.67
C SER A 596 -27.84 6.48 -11.21
N VAL A 597 -28.37 5.60 -12.09
CA VAL A 597 -29.71 4.97 -11.96
C VAL A 597 -29.95 3.72 -11.04
N ASN A 598 -30.09 2.45 -11.50
CA ASN A 598 -30.84 1.40 -10.71
C ASN A 598 -30.33 -0.08 -10.64
N GLY A 599 -29.01 -0.32 -10.64
CA GLY A 599 -28.30 -1.25 -9.73
C GLY A 599 -28.34 -0.67 -8.31
N GLU A 600 -27.33 -0.57 -7.42
CA GLU A 600 -25.97 -1.06 -7.20
C GLU A 600 -24.98 -0.02 -6.53
N LEU A 601 -25.33 1.28 -6.37
CA LEU A 601 -24.72 2.29 -5.45
C LEU A 601 -23.25 2.11 -5.12
N ARG A 602 -22.30 2.81 -5.76
CA ARG A 602 -21.14 3.32 -5.04
C ARG A 602 -20.93 4.79 -5.40
N GLN A 603 -20.73 5.66 -4.42
CA GLN A 603 -20.12 6.95 -4.68
C GLN A 603 -18.61 6.74 -5.04
N ASN A 604 -17.75 7.73 -5.25
CA ASN A 604 -16.28 7.82 -5.45
C ASN A 604 -15.36 6.61 -5.72
N PHE A 605 -15.78 5.40 -6.01
CA PHE A 605 -14.98 4.23 -6.40
C PHE A 605 -15.88 3.00 -6.43
N ALA A 606 -15.61 2.03 -7.31
CA ALA A 606 -16.34 0.77 -7.38
C ALA A 606 -15.50 -0.35 -7.98
N CYS A 607 -15.98 -1.14 -8.96
CA CYS A 607 -15.22 -2.13 -9.73
C CYS A 607 -15.91 -2.83 -10.89
N VAL A 608 -15.16 -3.30 -11.95
CA VAL A 608 -15.37 -3.92 -13.31
C VAL A 608 -14.91 -5.39 -13.41
N ASN A 609 -14.95 -5.99 -14.61
CA ASN A 609 -14.96 -7.45 -14.85
C ASN A 609 -13.86 -7.88 -15.87
N THR A 610 -13.48 -9.15 -16.11
CA THR A 610 -12.40 -9.54 -17.09
C THR A 610 -12.85 -10.31 -18.31
N ALA A 611 -14.15 -10.25 -18.64
CA ALA A 611 -14.65 -10.77 -19.92
C ALA A 611 -16.08 -10.39 -20.33
N ASP A 612 -16.98 -10.05 -19.41
CA ASP A 612 -18.45 -10.17 -19.63
C ASP A 612 -19.49 -9.35 -18.80
N GLY A 613 -19.22 -8.67 -17.68
CA GLY A 613 -20.25 -8.22 -16.72
C GLY A 613 -19.79 -7.23 -15.62
N ALA A 614 -19.37 -7.62 -14.40
CA ALA A 614 -20.07 -8.54 -13.50
C ALA A 614 -19.96 -8.29 -11.92
N LEU A 615 -20.52 -7.23 -11.27
CA LEU A 615 -20.04 -6.46 -10.05
C LEU A 615 -19.71 -7.39 -8.84
N LEU A 616 -18.87 -7.10 -7.85
CA LEU A 616 -18.30 -8.10 -6.91
C LEU A 616 -17.82 -7.46 -5.57
N ASP A 617 -17.14 -8.23 -4.72
CA ASP A 617 -16.89 -8.05 -3.29
C ASP A 617 -15.40 -8.13 -2.99
N TRP A 618 -14.97 -7.36 -2.00
CA TRP A 618 -13.67 -6.53 -1.88
C TRP A 618 -12.50 -7.63 -1.79
N GLN A 619 -12.76 -8.94 -1.68
CA GLN A 619 -11.88 -9.99 -1.14
C GLN A 619 -11.16 -10.91 -2.15
N PHE A 620 -9.81 -10.96 -2.20
CA PHE A 620 -9.13 -12.27 -2.23
C PHE A 620 -9.72 -13.04 -1.05
N ALA A 621 -10.00 -14.32 -1.26
CA ALA A 621 -10.90 -15.07 -0.39
C ALA A 621 -10.41 -15.13 1.08
N GLY A 622 -10.98 -14.27 1.94
CA GLY A 622 -10.68 -14.18 3.38
C GLY A 622 -11.86 -13.61 4.17
N GLY A 623 -12.13 -12.31 4.01
CA GLY A 623 -13.42 -11.65 4.33
C GLY A 623 -13.76 -11.32 5.79
N ALA A 624 -13.87 -10.02 6.09
CA ALA A 624 -14.53 -9.48 7.28
C ALA A 624 -15.07 -8.02 7.20
N TYR A 625 -14.81 -7.23 6.14
CA TYR A 625 -15.24 -5.81 6.06
C TYR A 625 -15.93 -5.41 4.75
N SER A 626 -17.17 -4.93 4.90
CA SER A 626 -17.94 -4.17 3.91
C SER A 626 -18.98 -3.33 4.66
N GLY A 627 -18.96 -2.00 4.57
CA GLY A 627 -19.92 -1.14 5.27
C GLY A 627 -20.48 -0.09 4.32
N PRO A 628 -21.79 0.22 4.27
CA PRO A 628 -22.33 1.25 3.38
C PRO A 628 -21.95 2.68 3.81
N MET A 629 -22.04 3.63 2.88
CA MET A 629 -21.96 5.06 3.20
C MET A 629 -23.00 5.54 4.18
N VAL A 630 -22.62 6.55 4.94
CA VAL A 630 -23.57 7.58 5.38
C VAL A 630 -23.75 8.58 4.22
N PRO A 631 -24.93 8.69 3.59
CA PRO A 631 -25.12 9.62 2.46
C PRO A 631 -24.86 11.09 2.84
N GLY A 632 -24.29 11.87 1.93
CA GLY A 632 -24.18 13.34 2.00
C GLY A 632 -23.20 13.90 3.04
N SER A 633 -22.84 13.13 4.06
CA SER A 633 -21.84 13.45 5.09
C SER A 633 -20.43 13.63 4.53
N GLY A 634 -20.18 13.01 3.39
CA GLY A 634 -18.84 12.78 2.94
C GLY A 634 -18.04 11.82 3.84
N VAL A 635 -18.74 10.81 4.39
CA VAL A 635 -18.22 9.92 5.41
C VAL A 635 -18.71 8.45 5.31
N LEU A 636 -17.75 7.52 5.22
CA LEU A 636 -17.88 6.07 5.40
C LEU A 636 -17.33 5.56 6.76
N HIS A 637 -17.41 4.30 7.17
CA HIS A 637 -16.77 3.77 8.40
C HIS A 637 -16.35 2.28 8.35
N MET A 638 -15.10 1.95 8.76
CA MET A 638 -14.61 0.58 8.96
C MET A 638 -15.30 -0.01 10.15
N PHE A 639 -16.45 -0.58 9.87
CA PHE A 639 -17.08 -1.45 10.82
C PHE A 639 -16.62 -2.87 10.52
N PRO A 640 -15.80 -3.51 11.39
CA PRO A 640 -15.88 -4.96 11.50
C PRO A 640 -17.32 -5.27 11.94
N LEU A 641 -17.92 -6.31 11.38
CA LEU A 641 -19.22 -6.80 11.84
C LEU A 641 -19.06 -7.46 13.22
N ALA A 642 -19.15 -6.63 14.27
CA ALA A 642 -19.10 -6.95 15.70
C ALA A 642 -17.72 -7.34 16.31
N SER A 643 -16.87 -6.34 16.58
CA SER A 643 -15.81 -6.43 17.61
C SER A 643 -15.31 -5.04 18.10
N PRO A 644 -14.71 -4.94 19.30
CA PRO A 644 -14.51 -3.66 20.02
C PRO A 644 -13.16 -2.94 19.76
N TYR A 645 -12.59 -3.07 18.56
CA TYR A 645 -11.27 -2.51 18.25
C TYR A 645 -11.28 -1.00 17.94
N LYS A 646 -10.15 -0.32 18.19
CA LYS A 646 -9.93 1.11 17.89
C LYS A 646 -8.64 1.31 17.10
N LEU A 647 -8.74 2.10 16.04
CA LEU A 647 -7.63 2.45 15.17
C LEU A 647 -7.04 3.78 15.64
N ARG A 648 -5.73 3.83 15.85
CA ARG A 648 -5.02 5.01 16.38
C ARG A 648 -4.44 5.86 15.23
N ALA A 649 -4.10 7.11 15.52
CA ALA A 649 -2.97 7.78 14.87
C ALA A 649 -2.25 8.65 15.92
N VAL A 650 -1.02 9.04 15.61
CA VAL A 650 -0.12 9.77 16.50
C VAL A 650 0.48 10.98 15.79
N ASP A 651 0.39 12.16 16.41
CA ASP A 651 1.12 13.35 15.99
C ASP A 651 2.58 13.25 16.48
N LEU A 652 3.53 13.12 15.54
CA LEU A 652 4.96 12.98 15.86
C LEU A 652 5.64 14.30 16.26
N VAL A 653 4.93 15.44 16.25
CA VAL A 653 5.45 16.71 16.76
C VAL A 653 5.04 16.95 18.22
N SER A 654 3.90 16.40 18.67
CA SER A 654 3.37 16.61 20.04
C SER A 654 3.18 15.35 20.90
N GLY A 655 3.22 14.16 20.31
CA GLY A 655 2.90 12.89 20.97
C GLY A 655 1.41 12.67 21.24
N ALA A 656 0.53 13.56 20.77
CA ALA A 656 -0.92 13.41 20.91
C ALA A 656 -1.44 12.23 20.07
N SER A 657 -2.52 11.58 20.54
CA SER A 657 -3.18 10.51 19.80
C SER A 657 -4.70 10.67 19.79
N THR A 658 -5.31 10.29 18.67
CA THR A 658 -6.75 10.40 18.43
C THR A 658 -7.26 9.20 17.64
N GLY A 659 -8.54 8.87 17.79
CA GLY A 659 -9.16 7.75 17.07
C GLY A 659 -9.36 8.13 15.60
N GLY A 660 -9.02 7.23 14.68
CA GLY A 660 -9.07 7.54 13.26
C GLY A 660 -10.50 7.68 12.72
N SER A 661 -10.88 8.86 12.22
CA SER A 661 -12.06 9.15 11.40
C SER A 661 -11.89 10.36 10.47
N LEU A 662 -12.20 10.19 9.20
CA LEU A 662 -11.56 10.89 8.10
C LEU A 662 -12.63 11.52 7.18
N ALA A 663 -13.11 12.79 7.21
CA ALA A 663 -14.18 13.32 6.28
C ALA A 663 -13.70 14.09 5.00
N ALA A 664 -14.28 13.86 3.77
CA ALA A 664 -13.50 13.94 2.48
C ALA A 664 -13.55 15.14 1.45
N ASN A 665 -12.97 15.01 0.22
CA ASN A 665 -12.67 16.07 -0.79
C ASN A 665 -13.17 15.96 -2.28
N SER A 666 -12.37 15.57 -3.32
CA SER A 666 -12.48 16.19 -4.70
C SER A 666 -12.21 15.41 -6.04
N TYR A 667 -11.00 15.37 -6.67
CA TYR A 667 -10.67 14.88 -8.05
C TYR A 667 -9.57 13.81 -8.18
N ALA A 668 -9.27 13.20 -9.36
CA ALA A 668 -8.40 12.00 -9.34
C ALA A 668 -7.43 11.45 -10.41
N LYS A 669 -6.36 10.77 -9.94
CA LYS A 669 -5.02 10.45 -10.55
C LYS A 669 -3.89 9.40 -10.03
N CYS A 670 -3.65 8.73 -8.84
CA CYS A 670 -3.20 7.31 -8.52
C CYS A 670 -3.63 6.52 -7.22
N VAL A 671 -3.44 5.17 -7.25
CA VAL A 671 -3.84 3.96 -6.45
C VAL A 671 -2.77 2.77 -6.86
N LEU A 672 -2.54 1.51 -6.36
CA LEU A 672 -1.20 0.70 -6.53
C LEU A 672 -1.07 -0.89 -6.43
N PRO A 673 0.13 -1.61 -6.46
CA PRO A 673 0.67 -2.71 -5.59
C PRO A 673 1.97 -2.54 -4.75
N ALA A 674 2.24 -3.54 -3.92
CA ALA A 674 3.50 -4.28 -3.85
C ALA A 674 3.25 -5.69 -3.28
N ALA A 675 4.19 -6.34 -2.61
CA ALA A 675 3.87 -7.53 -1.79
C ALA A 675 4.24 -7.34 -0.30
N GLY A 676 4.06 -8.38 0.50
CA GLY A 676 3.61 -8.20 1.90
C GLY A 676 2.10 -7.97 1.98
N GLU A 677 1.51 -7.96 0.80
CA GLU A 677 0.12 -7.78 0.49
C GLU A 677 -0.38 -6.35 0.67
N ASP A 678 0.22 -5.39 1.39
CA ASP A 678 -0.24 -4.00 1.75
C ASP A 678 -1.00 -3.07 0.73
N LEU A 679 -1.15 -1.73 0.88
CA LEU A 679 -1.93 -0.83 -0.05
C LEU A 679 -1.43 0.64 -0.07
N LEU A 680 -1.61 1.42 -1.16
CA LEU A 680 -0.96 2.74 -1.37
C LEU A 680 -1.71 3.90 -2.07
N MET A 681 -1.95 5.07 -1.42
CA MET A 681 -2.90 6.14 -1.85
C MET A 681 -2.43 7.43 -2.57
N GLY A 682 -3.24 8.06 -3.44
CA GLY A 682 -2.97 9.46 -3.77
C GLY A 682 -4.01 10.31 -4.49
N GLY A 683 -4.59 11.28 -3.77
CA GLY A 683 -5.13 12.61 -4.17
C GLY A 683 -4.91 13.77 -3.19
N LEU A 684 -5.87 14.73 -3.09
CA LEU A 684 -6.12 15.85 -2.17
C LEU A 684 -7.03 15.40 -1.02
N PHE A 685 -6.61 15.55 0.23
CA PHE A 685 -7.32 15.02 1.39
C PHE A 685 -7.16 15.95 2.64
N THR A 686 -7.67 15.72 3.87
CA THR A 686 -7.78 16.70 4.98
C THR A 686 -8.01 16.15 6.42
N GLU A 687 -7.93 14.83 6.75
CA GLU A 687 -8.05 14.23 8.14
C GLU A 687 -7.11 12.99 8.50
N VAL A 688 -6.03 12.95 9.35
CA VAL A 688 -5.40 11.66 9.84
C VAL A 688 -5.30 11.63 11.37
N GLY A 689 -5.97 10.71 12.06
CA GLY A 689 -6.20 10.67 13.51
C GLY A 689 -6.53 12.03 14.09
N GLY A 690 -7.49 12.77 13.56
CA GLY A 690 -7.77 14.17 13.85
C GLY A 690 -6.67 15.16 13.44
N ALA A 691 -5.52 14.68 12.95
CA ALA A 691 -4.28 15.43 12.84
C ALA A 691 -3.99 15.90 11.39
N PRO A 692 -3.57 17.17 11.22
CA PRO A 692 -3.07 17.75 9.97
C PRO A 692 -1.88 17.01 9.39
N VAL A 693 -2.19 16.15 8.44
CA VAL A 693 -1.33 15.85 7.31
C VAL A 693 -2.02 16.41 6.10
N ALA A 694 -1.32 16.81 5.09
CA ALA A 694 -1.90 17.15 3.82
C ALA A 694 -1.32 16.29 2.67
N HIS A 695 -2.16 15.68 1.93
CA HIS A 695 -2.01 15.02 0.71
C HIS A 695 -1.38 13.51 0.57
N PHE A 696 -0.33 12.98 1.34
CA PHE A 696 0.31 11.53 1.45
C PHE A 696 0.07 10.77 2.88
N ALA A 697 -0.10 9.41 3.09
CA ALA A 697 -0.25 8.39 4.25
C ALA A 697 0.14 6.83 3.97
N LYS A 698 -0.09 5.79 4.83
CA LYS A 698 0.15 4.28 4.65
C LYS A 698 -0.88 3.39 5.47
N VAL A 699 -1.02 2.05 5.31
CA VAL A 699 -1.61 0.93 6.15
C VAL A 699 -0.97 -0.49 5.84
N VAL A 700 -0.79 -1.49 6.75
CA VAL A 700 -0.18 -2.86 6.46
C VAL A 700 -1.11 -4.05 6.76
N VAL A 701 -0.73 -5.29 6.40
CA VAL A 701 -1.18 -6.49 7.13
C VAL A 701 -0.44 -6.54 8.47
N SER A 702 -1.14 -6.59 9.60
CA SER A 702 -0.49 -6.71 10.92
C SER A 702 -0.27 -8.18 11.27
N MET A 703 0.92 -8.50 11.79
CA MET A 703 1.40 -9.87 12.05
C MET A 703 1.91 -10.01 13.49
N GLU A 704 1.06 -9.68 14.47
CA GLU A 704 1.41 -9.62 15.90
C GLU A 704 2.09 -10.91 16.43
N PRO A 705 3.17 -10.79 17.22
CA PRO A 705 3.84 -11.94 17.83
C PRO A 705 3.01 -12.53 18.98
N GLN A 706 3.14 -13.84 19.20
CA GLN A 706 2.48 -14.54 20.31
C GLN A 706 3.52 -15.03 21.31
N LEU A 707 3.25 -14.90 22.61
CA LEU A 707 4.15 -15.28 23.70
C LEU A 707 3.42 -16.21 24.67
N ARG A 708 4.08 -17.30 25.10
CA ARG A 708 3.55 -18.19 26.15
C ARG A 708 4.57 -18.41 27.25
N VAL A 709 4.14 -18.35 28.51
CA VAL A 709 4.97 -18.61 29.70
C VAL A 709 4.12 -19.26 30.80
N ILE A 710 4.71 -20.13 31.62
CA ILE A 710 4.03 -20.74 32.78
C ILE A 710 4.83 -20.46 34.05
N LEU A 711 4.13 -20.07 35.12
CA LEU A 711 4.67 -19.84 36.45
C LEU A 711 4.51 -21.11 37.30
N ASP A 712 5.59 -21.61 37.90
CA ASP A 712 5.57 -22.90 38.61
C ASP A 712 4.76 -22.89 39.92
N GLY A 713 4.59 -21.72 40.54
CA GLY A 713 3.77 -21.55 41.74
C GLY A 713 2.31 -21.97 41.55
N PRO A 714 1.56 -21.30 40.65
CA PRO A 714 0.15 -21.60 40.41
C PRO A 714 -0.12 -22.76 39.44
N PHE A 715 0.91 -23.41 38.86
CA PHE A 715 0.72 -24.42 37.81
C PHE A 715 0.22 -25.78 38.33
N VAL A 716 -0.97 -26.18 37.87
CA VAL A 716 -1.61 -27.47 38.17
C VAL A 716 -1.30 -28.47 37.06
N ALA A 717 -0.28 -29.30 37.29
CA ALA A 717 0.20 -30.31 36.34
C ALA A 717 -0.87 -31.28 35.80
N GLY A 718 -1.94 -31.56 36.58
CA GLY A 718 -3.04 -32.42 36.15
C GLY A 718 -3.96 -31.78 35.10
N ASP A 719 -4.16 -30.46 35.20
CA ASP A 719 -5.03 -29.68 34.30
C ASP A 719 -4.26 -29.05 33.14
N SER A 720 -2.92 -29.02 33.23
CA SER A 720 -2.02 -28.27 32.32
C SER A 720 -2.31 -26.76 32.24
N LEU A 721 -2.94 -26.22 33.30
CA LEU A 721 -3.27 -24.81 33.49
C LEU A 721 -2.70 -24.30 34.82
N MET A 722 -2.47 -23.00 34.92
CA MET A 722 -2.30 -22.31 36.20
C MET A 722 -3.65 -22.06 36.89
N HIS A 723 -3.67 -21.79 38.19
CA HIS A 723 -4.85 -21.27 38.90
C HIS A 723 -4.87 -19.73 38.95
N ASP A 724 -6.08 -19.16 38.95
CA ASP A 724 -6.35 -17.72 38.88
C ASP A 724 -6.90 -17.15 40.21
N ASP A 725 -6.52 -17.73 41.34
CA ASP A 725 -6.97 -17.36 42.69
C ASP A 725 -6.84 -15.85 42.98
N LEU A 726 -5.76 -15.21 42.52
CA LEU A 726 -5.56 -13.76 42.66
C LEU A 726 -6.62 -12.93 41.91
N ARG A 727 -7.06 -13.39 40.72
CA ARG A 727 -8.17 -12.77 39.97
C ARG A 727 -9.50 -13.03 40.65
N VAL A 728 -9.74 -14.28 41.08
CA VAL A 728 -10.97 -14.70 41.78
C VAL A 728 -11.16 -13.92 43.10
N ALA A 729 -10.07 -13.60 43.81
CA ALA A 729 -10.08 -12.81 45.02
C ALA A 729 -10.08 -11.27 44.78
N GLY A 730 -9.98 -10.81 43.53
CA GLY A 730 -9.89 -9.38 43.21
C GLY A 730 -8.61 -8.70 43.70
N LEU A 731 -7.50 -9.44 43.73
CA LEU A 731 -6.21 -9.02 44.29
C LEU A 731 -5.19 -8.56 43.24
N ILE A 732 -5.34 -8.95 41.96
CA ILE A 732 -4.48 -8.42 40.88
C ILE A 732 -4.71 -6.90 40.80
N PRO A 733 -3.67 -6.05 40.91
CA PRO A 733 -3.83 -4.61 40.87
C PRO A 733 -4.19 -4.15 39.45
N ASN A 734 -5.12 -3.19 39.33
CA ASN A 734 -5.47 -2.63 38.03
C ASN A 734 -4.30 -1.88 37.37
N THR A 735 -3.32 -1.37 38.12
CA THR A 735 -2.08 -0.82 37.55
C THR A 735 -0.94 -1.81 37.75
N GLU A 736 -0.03 -1.88 36.77
CA GLU A 736 1.14 -2.75 36.82
C GLU A 736 2.02 -2.53 38.08
N PRO A 737 2.61 -3.60 38.65
CA PRO A 737 3.29 -3.51 39.94
C PRO A 737 4.77 -3.12 39.86
N TYR A 738 5.42 -3.20 38.71
CA TYR A 738 6.88 -3.17 38.59
C TYR A 738 7.45 -1.78 38.87
N THR A 739 6.80 -0.70 38.41
CA THR A 739 7.15 0.67 38.82
C THR A 739 7.08 0.84 40.34
N ALA A 740 6.06 0.28 41.00
CA ALA A 740 5.89 0.37 42.45
C ALA A 740 6.90 -0.50 43.24
N LEU A 741 7.43 -1.56 42.61
CA LEU A 741 8.54 -2.37 43.12
C LEU A 741 9.92 -1.73 42.88
N GLY A 742 9.98 -0.55 42.23
CA GLY A 742 11.21 0.18 41.94
C GLY A 742 11.95 -0.29 40.68
N TYR A 743 11.29 -1.04 39.79
CA TYR A 743 11.83 -1.32 38.46
C TYR A 743 11.80 -0.05 37.60
N THR A 744 12.91 0.23 36.90
CA THR A 744 13.00 1.38 35.99
C THR A 744 12.71 0.95 34.57
N HIS A 745 11.48 1.24 34.12
CA HIS A 745 11.09 1.03 32.73
C HIS A 745 11.96 1.82 31.75
N THR A 746 12.27 1.22 30.60
CA THR A 746 13.20 1.72 29.58
C THR A 746 12.56 1.55 28.21
N GLY A 747 12.63 2.56 27.34
CA GLY A 747 12.14 2.48 25.94
C GLY A 747 10.64 2.20 25.75
N GLY A 748 9.87 2.11 26.83
CA GLY A 748 8.45 1.73 26.85
C GLY A 748 8.03 1.21 28.22
N GLY A 749 6.71 1.18 28.44
CA GLY A 749 6.07 0.66 29.64
C GLY A 749 6.23 1.52 30.90
N GLY A 750 5.61 1.05 31.98
CA GLY A 750 5.47 1.75 33.25
C GLY A 750 4.10 2.43 33.35
N GLY A 751 3.29 2.01 34.32
CA GLY A 751 1.94 2.54 34.53
C GLY A 751 0.85 1.98 33.60
N GLU A 752 1.07 0.84 32.93
CA GLU A 752 0.02 0.10 32.23
C GLU A 752 -1.17 -0.21 33.17
N VAL A 753 -2.39 -0.14 32.64
CA VAL A 753 -3.64 -0.34 33.39
C VAL A 753 -4.46 -1.47 32.77
N ALA A 754 -4.66 -2.54 33.54
CA ALA A 754 -5.51 -3.67 33.20
C ALA A 754 -6.99 -3.25 33.09
N TRP A 755 -7.65 -3.65 32.01
CA TRP A 755 -9.07 -3.41 31.79
C TRP A 755 -9.93 -4.37 32.62
N ASP A 756 -11.11 -3.91 33.06
CA ASP A 756 -12.07 -4.74 33.78
C ASP A 756 -12.47 -6.01 33.00
N SER A 757 -12.43 -5.98 31.66
CA SER A 757 -12.67 -7.15 30.79
C SER A 757 -11.72 -8.32 31.03
N LEU A 758 -10.49 -8.06 31.49
CA LEU A 758 -9.49 -9.08 31.85
C LEU A 758 -9.74 -9.72 33.22
N LEU A 759 -10.60 -9.12 34.05
CA LEU A 759 -10.98 -9.65 35.37
C LEU A 759 -12.18 -10.61 35.30
N PHE A 760 -12.89 -10.68 34.17
CA PHE A 760 -14.05 -11.56 33.94
C PHE A 760 -13.92 -12.78 32.97
N PRO A 761 -12.77 -13.12 32.33
CA PRO A 761 -12.70 -14.33 31.51
C PRO A 761 -12.82 -15.60 32.36
N LEU A 762 -13.25 -16.70 31.72
CA LEU A 762 -13.34 -18.04 32.30
C LEU A 762 -12.62 -19.04 31.38
N GLY A 763 -12.06 -20.11 31.96
CA GLY A 763 -11.26 -21.10 31.22
C GLY A 763 -9.80 -20.69 31.09
N GLY A 764 -9.13 -21.12 30.01
CA GLY A 764 -7.69 -20.88 29.78
C GLY A 764 -7.32 -19.39 29.80
N ASN A 765 -8.20 -18.54 29.25
CA ASN A 765 -7.95 -17.11 29.08
C ASN A 765 -8.10 -16.24 30.35
N ALA A 766 -8.37 -16.83 31.52
CA ALA A 766 -8.46 -16.06 32.76
C ALA A 766 -7.09 -15.52 33.18
N ALA A 767 -7.03 -14.25 33.57
CA ALA A 767 -5.80 -13.62 34.07
C ALA A 767 -5.26 -14.33 35.32
N VAL A 768 -3.96 -14.62 35.34
CA VAL A 768 -3.25 -15.15 36.51
C VAL A 768 -2.48 -14.04 37.20
N ASP A 769 -1.66 -13.28 36.46
CA ASP A 769 -0.88 -12.18 37.03
C ASP A 769 -0.23 -11.25 35.97
N TRP A 770 0.42 -10.18 36.42
CA TRP A 770 1.27 -9.29 35.64
C TRP A 770 2.68 -9.87 35.44
N VAL A 771 3.13 -9.99 34.20
CA VAL A 771 4.54 -10.24 33.81
C VAL A 771 5.19 -8.98 33.27
N LEU A 772 6.50 -8.86 33.48
CA LEU A 772 7.34 -7.81 32.90
C LEU A 772 8.10 -8.38 31.70
N LEU A 773 7.95 -7.74 30.55
CA LEU A 773 8.66 -8.05 29.32
C LEU A 773 9.82 -7.07 29.14
N GLU A 774 10.97 -7.57 28.68
CA GLU A 774 12.13 -6.76 28.27
C GLU A 774 12.51 -7.15 26.84
N LEU A 775 12.72 -6.17 25.96
CA LEU A 775 13.52 -6.35 24.75
C LEU A 775 14.95 -5.92 25.05
N ARG A 776 15.91 -6.77 24.68
CA ARG A 776 17.34 -6.54 24.88
C ARG A 776 18.09 -6.52 23.56
N ASP A 777 19.12 -5.68 23.50
CA ASP A 777 19.91 -5.39 22.31
C ASP A 777 20.50 -6.67 21.68
N PRO A 778 20.36 -6.87 20.35
CA PRO A 778 20.78 -8.10 19.68
C PRO A 778 22.30 -8.33 19.66
N GLN A 779 23.11 -7.29 19.88
CA GLN A 779 24.57 -7.37 19.96
C GLN A 779 25.06 -7.47 21.41
N ASN A 780 24.35 -6.86 22.37
CA ASN A 780 24.66 -6.89 23.79
C ASN A 780 23.41 -7.22 24.65
N PRO A 781 23.15 -8.50 24.99
CA PRO A 781 21.95 -8.90 25.72
C PRO A 781 21.87 -8.38 27.18
N ALA A 782 22.89 -7.69 27.70
CA ALA A 782 22.81 -6.97 28.97
C ALA A 782 22.14 -5.59 28.86
N THR A 783 22.02 -5.02 27.66
CA THR A 783 21.33 -3.76 27.43
C THR A 783 19.84 -4.02 27.21
N VAL A 784 18.99 -3.62 28.17
CA VAL A 784 17.54 -3.48 27.92
C VAL A 784 17.31 -2.25 27.04
N VAL A 785 16.61 -2.40 25.92
CA VAL A 785 16.27 -1.32 24.99
C VAL A 785 14.78 -0.95 25.04
N ALA A 786 13.92 -1.88 25.45
CA ALA A 786 12.50 -1.64 25.68
C ALA A 786 11.96 -2.50 26.84
N SER A 787 10.86 -2.08 27.46
CA SER A 787 10.13 -2.85 28.46
C SER A 787 8.61 -2.67 28.32
N LYS A 788 7.83 -3.61 28.86
CA LYS A 788 6.36 -3.53 28.90
C LYS A 788 5.81 -4.41 30.03
N SER A 789 4.78 -3.96 30.71
CA SER A 789 4.01 -4.78 31.65
C SER A 789 2.78 -5.37 30.95
N ALA A 790 2.63 -6.69 31.02
CA ALA A 790 1.61 -7.48 30.32
C ALA A 790 0.96 -8.50 31.28
N ILE A 791 -0.14 -9.16 30.87
CA ILE A 791 -0.83 -10.15 31.70
C ILE A 791 -0.58 -11.57 31.17
N VAL A 792 -0.29 -12.52 32.06
CA VAL A 792 -0.27 -13.96 31.72
C VAL A 792 -1.60 -14.63 32.08
N GLN A 793 -2.14 -15.44 31.17
CA GLN A 793 -3.39 -16.19 31.31
C GLN A 793 -3.16 -17.63 31.80
N ARG A 794 -4.20 -18.36 32.23
CA ARG A 794 -4.08 -19.70 32.85
C ARG A 794 -3.45 -20.76 31.95
N ASP A 795 -3.68 -20.71 30.64
CA ASP A 795 -3.03 -21.58 29.66
C ASP A 795 -1.58 -21.17 29.31
N GLY A 796 -1.15 -20.03 29.84
CA GLY A 796 0.17 -19.44 29.71
C GLY A 796 0.29 -18.35 28.65
N ASP A 797 -0.75 -18.08 27.87
CA ASP A 797 -0.67 -17.05 26.83
C ASP A 797 -0.53 -15.67 27.48
N VAL A 798 0.39 -14.85 26.95
CA VAL A 798 0.66 -13.50 27.44
C VAL A 798 -0.01 -12.50 26.51
N VAL A 799 -0.79 -11.60 27.12
CA VAL A 799 -1.66 -10.62 26.46
C VAL A 799 -1.37 -9.21 26.97
N ASP A 800 -1.75 -8.21 26.19
CA ASP A 800 -1.71 -6.82 26.64
C ASP A 800 -2.74 -6.53 27.74
N ALA A 801 -2.58 -5.40 28.41
CA ALA A 801 -3.42 -4.97 29.53
C ALA A 801 -4.90 -4.73 29.17
N ASP A 802 -5.28 -4.77 27.89
CA ASP A 802 -6.68 -4.76 27.42
C ASP A 802 -7.26 -6.16 27.14
N GLY A 803 -6.41 -7.19 27.11
CA GLY A 803 -6.75 -8.59 26.81
C GLY A 803 -6.56 -8.99 25.34
N THR A 804 -5.97 -8.13 24.51
CA THR A 804 -5.59 -8.45 23.12
C THR A 804 -4.19 -9.11 23.04
N ASN A 805 -3.74 -9.50 21.84
CA ASN A 805 -2.37 -10.00 21.67
C ASN A 805 -1.34 -8.93 22.12
N LEU A 806 -0.08 -9.33 22.32
CA LEU A 806 0.99 -8.38 22.60
C LEU A 806 1.25 -7.46 21.41
N SER A 807 0.82 -6.19 21.52
CA SER A 807 1.27 -5.16 20.59
C SER A 807 2.77 -4.87 20.77
N GLY A 808 3.46 -4.54 19.67
CA GLY A 808 4.90 -4.23 19.68
C GLY A 808 5.25 -3.04 20.57
N PHE A 809 6.47 -3.01 21.09
CA PHE A 809 6.94 -1.99 22.03
C PHE A 809 8.45 -1.77 21.88
N GLY A 810 8.91 -0.52 22.02
CA GLY A 810 10.32 -0.15 21.91
C GLY A 810 10.59 1.01 20.95
N PRO A 811 11.86 1.42 20.79
CA PRO A 811 12.27 2.46 19.84
C PRO A 811 12.14 2.01 18.38
N ASP A 812 12.24 0.71 18.16
CA ASP A 812 11.80 -0.04 16.98
C ASP A 812 11.02 -1.24 17.58
N PRO A 813 9.70 -1.37 17.32
CA PRO A 813 8.85 -2.41 17.91
C PRO A 813 8.86 -3.72 17.11
N GLU A 814 9.63 -3.78 16.02
CA GLU A 814 9.39 -4.65 14.86
C GLU A 814 10.68 -5.41 14.47
N GLY A 815 11.86 -4.90 14.85
CA GLY A 815 13.17 -5.51 14.62
C GLY A 815 13.50 -6.76 15.45
N SER A 816 14.79 -7.14 15.46
CA SER A 816 15.28 -8.36 16.10
C SER A 816 15.86 -8.13 17.51
N TYR A 817 15.31 -8.81 18.51
CA TYR A 817 15.66 -8.60 19.93
C TYR A 817 15.78 -9.90 20.73
N TYR A 818 16.61 -9.91 21.76
CA TYR A 818 16.47 -10.92 22.82
C TYR A 818 15.23 -10.59 23.66
N LEU A 819 14.13 -11.32 23.46
CA LEU A 819 12.95 -11.22 24.33
C LEU A 819 13.23 -11.92 25.67
N SER A 820 12.96 -11.20 26.76
CA SER A 820 13.05 -11.63 28.15
C SER A 820 11.69 -11.47 28.86
N VAL A 821 11.39 -12.39 29.77
CA VAL A 821 10.15 -12.44 30.58
C VAL A 821 10.52 -12.59 32.05
N ARG A 822 9.98 -11.70 32.89
CA ARG A 822 10.22 -11.62 34.34
C ARG A 822 8.89 -11.55 35.09
N HIS A 823 8.89 -11.97 36.35
CA HIS A 823 7.72 -11.95 37.21
C HIS A 823 8.13 -11.59 38.65
N ARG A 824 7.29 -10.86 39.42
CA ARG A 824 7.65 -10.23 40.71
C ARG A 824 8.28 -11.14 41.78
N ASN A 825 8.15 -12.46 41.63
CA ASN A 825 8.68 -13.48 42.54
C ASN A 825 9.08 -14.81 41.86
N HIS A 826 9.27 -14.83 40.54
CA HIS A 826 9.80 -15.99 39.80
C HIS A 826 11.02 -15.57 38.98
N LEU A 827 12.02 -16.44 38.89
CA LEU A 827 13.23 -16.18 38.12
C LEU A 827 12.92 -15.99 36.63
N GLY A 828 13.44 -14.90 36.06
CA GLY A 828 13.25 -14.56 34.66
C GLY A 828 13.96 -15.50 33.68
N VAL A 829 13.41 -15.55 32.46
CA VAL A 829 13.90 -16.32 31.32
C VAL A 829 14.12 -15.38 30.13
N MET A 830 15.12 -15.68 29.30
CA MET A 830 15.35 -15.01 28.02
C MET A 830 15.56 -16.04 26.90
N THR A 831 15.23 -15.64 25.68
CA THR A 831 15.57 -16.34 24.44
C THR A 831 17.09 -16.59 24.31
N ALA A 832 17.50 -17.68 23.66
CA ALA A 832 18.92 -18.01 23.48
C ALA A 832 19.64 -17.14 22.43
N THR A 833 18.88 -16.59 21.49
CA THR A 833 19.31 -15.75 20.36
C THR A 833 18.28 -14.64 20.17
N PRO A 834 18.60 -13.54 19.46
CA PRO A 834 17.60 -12.57 19.06
C PRO A 834 16.50 -13.23 18.22
N ILE A 835 15.27 -12.73 18.37
CA ILE A 835 14.08 -13.13 17.62
C ILE A 835 13.56 -11.90 16.87
N ASP A 836 13.26 -12.09 15.58
CA ASP A 836 12.66 -11.10 14.70
C ASP A 836 11.17 -10.91 15.02
N LEU A 837 10.78 -9.70 15.46
CA LEU A 837 9.39 -9.40 15.85
C LEU A 837 8.51 -8.97 14.66
N SER A 838 9.05 -8.84 13.46
CA SER A 838 8.31 -8.52 12.23
C SER A 838 7.47 -9.69 11.71
N GLN A 839 7.73 -10.90 12.23
CA GLN A 839 7.14 -12.15 11.76
C GLN A 839 6.15 -12.70 12.78
N ARG A 840 4.96 -13.13 12.31
CA ARG A 840 3.97 -13.80 13.17
C ARG A 840 4.50 -15.16 13.63
N GLN A 841 5.08 -15.20 14.83
CA GLN A 841 5.60 -16.40 15.46
C GLN A 841 5.15 -16.56 16.92
N LEU A 842 5.12 -17.81 17.38
CA LEU A 842 4.83 -18.16 18.77
C LEU A 842 6.15 -18.43 19.52
N ILE A 843 6.49 -17.52 20.43
CA ILE A 843 7.62 -17.64 21.36
C ILE A 843 7.13 -18.40 22.60
N ASP A 844 7.19 -19.73 22.55
CA ASP A 844 6.64 -20.58 23.61
C ASP A 844 7.69 -20.94 24.68
N PHE A 845 7.77 -20.19 25.77
CA PHE A 845 8.60 -20.55 26.93
C PHE A 845 8.01 -21.71 27.75
N ALA A 846 6.79 -22.17 27.49
CA ALA A 846 6.19 -23.31 28.19
C ALA A 846 6.59 -24.68 27.60
N VAL A 847 7.33 -24.73 26.48
CA VAL A 847 7.88 -25.98 25.92
C VAL A 847 9.42 -26.06 26.04
N PHE A 848 9.93 -27.25 26.30
CA PHE A 848 11.36 -27.48 26.54
C PHE A 848 12.23 -27.30 25.29
N SER A 849 11.65 -27.42 24.09
CA SER A 849 12.33 -27.25 22.80
C SER A 849 12.77 -25.82 22.50
N THR A 850 12.12 -24.82 23.10
CA THR A 850 12.47 -23.41 22.92
C THR A 850 13.80 -23.12 23.60
N ALA A 851 14.81 -22.72 22.82
CA ALA A 851 16.14 -22.44 23.33
C ALA A 851 16.16 -21.17 24.18
N THR A 852 16.69 -21.27 25.41
CA THR A 852 16.81 -20.17 26.36
C THR A 852 18.27 -19.79 26.60
N TYR A 853 18.51 -18.55 26.98
CA TYR A 853 19.81 -18.11 27.49
C TYR A 853 20.25 -18.94 28.70
N GLY A 854 21.57 -19.06 28.89
CA GLY A 854 22.16 -19.75 30.03
C GLY A 854 21.85 -21.25 30.13
N VAL A 855 21.71 -21.77 31.34
CA VAL A 855 21.42 -23.19 31.61
C VAL A 855 20.38 -23.36 32.72
N ASN A 856 19.49 -24.34 32.57
CA ASN A 856 18.39 -24.62 33.52
C ASN A 856 17.47 -23.42 33.80
N ALA A 857 17.24 -22.55 32.80
CA ALA A 857 16.42 -21.34 32.92
C ALA A 857 14.97 -21.59 33.39
N ARG A 858 14.45 -22.80 33.15
CA ARG A 858 13.11 -23.24 33.50
C ARG A 858 13.16 -24.59 34.21
N LYS A 859 12.12 -24.88 34.98
CA LYS A 859 11.83 -26.18 35.61
C LYS A 859 10.95 -27.01 34.67
N LEU A 860 11.03 -28.33 34.72
CA LEU A 860 10.09 -29.22 34.03
C LEU A 860 9.04 -29.70 35.05
N ASN A 861 7.76 -29.40 34.80
CA ASN A 861 6.65 -29.74 35.68
C ASN A 861 5.42 -30.14 34.82
N GLY A 862 4.79 -31.28 35.11
CA GLY A 862 3.62 -31.76 34.36
C GLY A 862 3.82 -31.98 32.84
N GLY A 863 5.06 -31.99 32.34
CA GLY A 863 5.36 -32.01 30.90
C GLY A 863 5.49 -30.61 30.25
N ARG A 864 5.15 -29.53 30.96
CA ARG A 864 5.47 -28.15 30.55
C ARG A 864 6.75 -27.65 31.21
N SER A 865 7.36 -26.63 30.60
CA SER A 865 8.44 -25.85 31.20
C SER A 865 7.86 -24.66 31.98
N THR A 866 8.35 -24.43 33.19
CA THR A 866 7.81 -23.42 34.12
C THR A 866 8.92 -22.51 34.66
N LEU A 867 8.63 -21.24 34.95
CA LEU A 867 9.59 -20.34 35.60
C LEU A 867 9.81 -20.77 37.06
N TRP A 868 11.04 -20.68 37.56
CA TRP A 868 11.35 -21.08 38.93
C TRP A 868 10.75 -20.09 39.93
N SER A 869 9.79 -20.55 40.73
CA SER A 869 9.17 -19.79 41.82
C SER A 869 10.14 -19.56 42.99
N GLY A 870 10.00 -18.41 43.67
CA GLY A 870 10.64 -18.16 44.98
C GLY A 870 11.61 -16.99 45.09
N ASP A 871 11.70 -16.09 44.11
CA ASP A 871 12.57 -14.89 44.15
C ASP A 871 11.83 -13.72 44.83
N VAL A 872 11.44 -13.88 46.10
CA VAL A 872 10.42 -13.03 46.77
C VAL A 872 10.86 -11.59 47.01
N ASN A 873 12.11 -11.26 46.70
CA ASN A 873 12.68 -9.91 46.78
C ASN A 873 13.18 -9.41 45.41
N PHE A 874 12.92 -10.16 44.32
CA PHE A 874 13.20 -9.79 42.93
C PHE A 874 14.69 -9.49 42.64
N ASN A 875 15.62 -10.11 43.39
CA ASN A 875 17.06 -9.92 43.18
C ASN A 875 17.64 -10.78 42.04
N GLY A 876 16.86 -11.70 41.48
CA GLY A 876 17.30 -12.64 40.45
C GLY A 876 18.01 -13.88 41.02
N GLN A 877 17.91 -14.15 42.33
CA GLN A 877 18.51 -15.32 42.96
C GLN A 877 17.62 -15.92 44.05
N VAL A 878 17.24 -17.20 43.89
CA VAL A 878 16.51 -17.98 44.90
C VAL A 878 17.50 -18.66 45.87
N LYS A 879 17.32 -18.42 47.18
CA LYS A 879 18.13 -18.94 48.29
C LYS A 879 17.25 -19.25 49.52
N TYR A 880 17.49 -20.37 50.20
CA TYR A 880 16.77 -20.70 51.45
C TYR A 880 17.53 -20.32 52.75
N ALA A 881 18.85 -20.14 52.65
CA ALA A 881 19.71 -19.83 53.79
C ALA A 881 20.85 -18.87 53.40
N GLY A 882 21.48 -18.25 54.41
CA GLY A 882 22.48 -17.20 54.23
C GLY A 882 21.89 -15.79 54.24
N GLY A 883 22.72 -14.78 53.94
CA GLY A 883 22.28 -13.39 53.82
C GLY A 883 21.45 -13.18 52.55
N SER A 884 20.42 -12.34 52.63
CA SER A 884 19.44 -12.09 51.55
C SER A 884 18.87 -13.40 50.99
N ASN A 885 18.29 -14.20 51.88
CA ASN A 885 17.50 -15.38 51.54
C ASN A 885 16.01 -15.06 51.42
N ASP A 886 15.29 -15.85 50.64
CA ASP A 886 13.88 -15.64 50.29
C ASP A 886 12.90 -16.21 51.32
N ARG A 887 13.41 -17.03 52.24
CA ARG A 887 12.63 -17.66 53.32
C ARG A 887 12.25 -16.64 54.40
N ASP A 888 13.17 -15.75 54.77
CA ASP A 888 12.99 -14.86 55.91
C ASP A 888 12.02 -13.68 55.67
N PRO A 889 11.91 -13.08 54.46
CA PRO A 889 10.83 -12.14 54.13
C PRO A 889 9.42 -12.71 54.39
N ILE A 890 9.19 -13.99 54.05
CA ILE A 890 7.90 -14.67 54.31
C ILE A 890 7.59 -14.70 55.82
N LEU A 891 8.60 -14.95 56.67
CA LEU A 891 8.43 -14.92 58.12
C LEU A 891 8.13 -13.51 58.64
N VAL A 892 8.83 -12.50 58.11
CA VAL A 892 8.61 -11.08 58.47
C VAL A 892 7.20 -10.64 58.07
N ARG A 893 6.74 -10.98 56.85
CA ARG A 893 5.40 -10.66 56.33
C ARG A 893 4.27 -11.09 57.28
N ILE A 894 4.38 -12.26 57.90
CA ILE A 894 3.37 -12.80 58.83
C ILE A 894 3.56 -12.36 60.31
N GLY A 895 4.51 -11.46 60.61
CA GLY A 895 4.73 -10.90 61.95
C GLY A 895 5.95 -11.45 62.71
N GLY A 896 6.88 -12.13 62.04
CA GLY A 896 8.26 -12.40 62.48
C GLY A 896 8.47 -13.38 63.63
N THR A 897 7.44 -13.65 64.45
CA THR A 897 7.57 -14.34 65.75
C THR A 897 6.62 -15.53 65.92
N VAL A 898 5.51 -15.57 65.18
CA VAL A 898 4.53 -16.66 65.21
C VAL A 898 4.45 -17.29 63.82
N PRO A 899 5.07 -18.46 63.56
CA PRO A 899 5.19 -19.04 62.22
C PRO A 899 3.86 -19.56 61.63
N ASN A 900 2.79 -19.58 62.43
CA ASN A 900 1.46 -20.07 62.05
C ASN A 900 0.49 -18.93 61.66
N ASN A 901 0.93 -17.67 61.67
CA ASN A 901 0.15 -16.56 61.15
C ASN A 901 0.06 -16.64 59.61
N THR A 902 -0.98 -16.02 59.05
CA THR A 902 -1.20 -15.91 57.60
C THR A 902 -1.58 -14.48 57.24
N VAL A 903 -1.19 -14.00 56.06
CA VAL A 903 -1.55 -12.65 55.58
C VAL A 903 -2.13 -12.75 54.18
N ASN A 904 -3.33 -12.18 54.01
CA ASN A 904 -4.06 -12.19 52.74
C ASN A 904 -3.75 -10.92 51.93
N GLY A 905 -3.53 -11.06 50.63
CA GLY A 905 -3.30 -9.94 49.71
C GLY A 905 -2.31 -10.25 48.60
N TYR A 906 -2.11 -9.28 47.72
CA TYR A 906 -1.15 -9.35 46.61
C TYR A 906 0.25 -8.98 47.11
N TYR A 907 1.13 -9.98 47.21
CA TYR A 907 2.48 -9.85 47.79
C TYR A 907 3.52 -10.56 46.90
N GLN A 908 4.81 -10.22 47.11
CA GLN A 908 5.91 -10.97 46.48
C GLN A 908 6.17 -12.29 47.23
N GLU A 909 5.90 -12.32 48.53
CA GLU A 909 6.08 -13.49 49.40
C GLU A 909 5.04 -14.60 49.20
N ASP A 910 4.00 -14.37 48.38
CA ASP A 910 3.05 -15.40 47.93
C ASP A 910 3.63 -16.15 46.73
N VAL A 911 4.49 -17.14 47.02
CA VAL A 911 5.27 -17.92 46.05
C VAL A 911 4.39 -18.87 45.24
N ASN A 912 3.26 -19.27 45.82
CA ASN A 912 2.30 -20.19 45.21
C ASN A 912 1.14 -19.46 44.50
N MET A 913 0.93 -18.16 44.78
CA MET A 913 -0.01 -17.27 44.10
C MET A 913 -1.50 -17.58 44.38
N ASN A 914 -1.82 -17.92 45.65
CA ASN A 914 -3.21 -18.13 46.14
C ASN A 914 -3.80 -16.94 46.92
N GLY A 915 -3.06 -15.83 47.02
CA GLY A 915 -3.45 -14.64 47.77
C GLY A 915 -3.28 -14.73 49.29
N VAL A 916 -2.62 -15.78 49.82
CA VAL A 916 -2.47 -16.01 51.27
C VAL A 916 -1.06 -16.50 51.62
N VAL A 917 -0.20 -15.56 52.04
CA VAL A 917 1.18 -15.81 52.48
C VAL A 917 1.20 -16.61 53.79
N LYS A 918 1.96 -17.72 53.85
CA LYS A 918 2.13 -18.58 55.05
C LYS A 918 3.56 -19.10 55.17
N TYR A 919 4.07 -19.17 56.40
CA TYR A 919 5.41 -19.72 56.70
C TYR A 919 5.40 -21.20 57.14
N ALA A 920 4.27 -21.73 57.59
CA ALA A 920 4.13 -23.10 58.06
C ALA A 920 2.72 -23.66 57.79
N GLY A 921 2.57 -24.98 57.87
CA GLY A 921 1.35 -25.70 57.50
C GLY A 921 1.34 -26.15 56.03
N SER A 922 0.20 -26.68 55.59
CA SER A 922 -0.02 -27.06 54.18
C SER A 922 -0.12 -25.84 53.27
N ALA A 923 0.45 -25.91 52.06
CA ALA A 923 0.51 -24.80 51.10
C ALA A 923 1.09 -23.50 51.73
N ASN A 924 2.34 -23.63 52.20
CA ASN A 924 3.19 -22.54 52.66
C ASN A 924 4.23 -22.17 51.58
N ASP A 925 4.72 -20.94 51.63
CA ASP A 925 5.51 -20.33 50.55
C ASP A 925 7.01 -20.64 50.61
N ARG A 926 7.52 -21.04 51.78
CA ARG A 926 8.93 -21.33 51.98
C ARG A 926 9.35 -22.72 51.48
N ASP A 927 8.45 -23.70 51.50
CA ASP A 927 8.78 -25.07 51.12
C ASP A 927 9.01 -25.21 49.59
N PRO A 928 8.29 -24.51 48.69
CA PRO A 928 8.67 -24.37 47.27
C PRO A 928 10.09 -23.82 47.05
N ILE A 929 10.51 -22.81 47.81
CA ILE A 929 11.89 -22.27 47.76
C ILE A 929 12.90 -23.37 48.12
N LEU A 930 12.67 -24.12 49.21
CA LEU A 930 13.52 -25.22 49.64
C LEU A 930 13.63 -26.31 48.56
N VAL A 931 12.51 -26.70 47.94
CA VAL A 931 12.48 -27.68 46.85
C VAL A 931 13.24 -27.18 45.62
N ASN A 932 13.03 -25.93 45.21
CA ASN A 932 13.66 -25.36 44.02
C ASN A 932 15.19 -25.19 44.14
N ILE A 933 15.74 -25.18 45.36
CA ILE A 933 17.20 -25.25 45.60
C ILE A 933 17.72 -26.66 45.98
N GLY A 934 16.89 -27.70 45.94
CA GLY A 934 17.33 -29.10 46.06
C GLY A 934 16.94 -29.84 47.36
N GLY A 935 16.10 -29.26 48.22
CA GLY A 935 15.35 -29.96 49.28
C GLY A 935 16.13 -30.37 50.53
N ILE A 936 17.29 -31.01 50.38
CA ILE A 936 18.04 -31.66 51.47
C ILE A 936 19.30 -30.90 51.91
N THR A 937 19.78 -29.94 51.11
CA THR A 937 21.00 -29.16 51.39
C THR A 937 20.72 -27.68 51.10
N PRO A 938 20.33 -26.87 52.09
CA PRO A 938 19.74 -25.54 51.88
C PRO A 938 20.73 -24.43 51.46
N ASN A 939 21.94 -24.81 51.00
CA ASN A 939 23.06 -23.90 50.72
C ASN A 939 23.25 -23.59 49.23
N ALA A 940 22.44 -24.18 48.34
CA ALA A 940 22.49 -23.90 46.91
C ALA A 940 21.80 -22.56 46.58
N VAL A 941 22.28 -21.91 45.52
CA VAL A 941 21.73 -20.67 44.96
C VAL A 941 21.34 -20.94 43.51
N ARG A 942 20.14 -20.50 43.11
CA ARG A 942 19.70 -20.55 41.71
C ARG A 942 19.54 -19.12 41.19
N ASN A 943 20.25 -18.78 40.11
CA ASN A 943 20.18 -17.46 39.49
C ASN A 943 19.18 -17.45 38.32
N ALA A 944 18.52 -16.32 38.06
CA ALA A 944 17.79 -16.09 36.82
C ALA A 944 18.71 -16.28 35.60
N GLN A 945 18.14 -16.65 34.46
CA GLN A 945 18.92 -16.79 33.22
C GLN A 945 18.58 -15.64 32.27
N VAL A 946 18.84 -14.44 32.79
CA VAL A 946 18.88 -13.14 32.10
C VAL A 946 20.20 -12.46 32.50
N PRO A 947 20.88 -11.71 31.62
CA PRO A 947 22.06 -10.92 32.00
C PRO A 947 21.73 -9.72 32.90
#